data_AF-A0A0D3GJV9-F1
#
_entry.id   AF-A0A0D3GJV9-F1
#
_cell.length_a   1.000
_cell.length_b   1.000
_cell.length_c   1.000
_cell.angle_alpha   90.00
_cell.angle_beta   90.00
_cell.angle_gamma   90.00
#
_symmetry.space_group_name_H-M   'P 1'
#
loop_
_entity.id
_entity.type
_entity.pdbx_description
1 polymer ?
#
loop_
_entity_poly.entity_id
_entity_poly.type
_entity_poly.pdbx_seq_one_letter_code
_entity_poly.pdbx_strand_id
1 'polypeptide(L)'
;MHGRPRRPDKPEDAAAAEAKAAKLRDLQAQVLHNHHSRTYTKEALGLSFKLLEINPEAYTAWNYRKLAFQHNIGELSEPEAIKSAIDDELRVVEVALRQNPKSYGAWYHRKWLLNQKLAPVDFKREFGLLDKLLKVDARNFHGWNYRRFLARFMGVPEEEELKYTMDKISDNFSNYSAWHNRSILLSNLLIKQSKGFESKQKIFSEEFELVTQALFTDPSDQSGWFYHLWLLAQTSSPENPQLIASWPSNGSNLSLSSLSSICCYSLKEGILPIVLYFNEPVKGLSSSSVSLNSDLVVSKNIQWRPLSVTDSGHSNCWVTYLEVSNLECNSLQQFSVEVSITNSDEIVSRSGSNYNCPVHFSFTFELSNNDSTAKDIDPIHELISWDFSEPLLSHVNPSCICFEQLKITNSLVHKESNWHLERLSDEIDLFRELHDDNSKFAKLTLARLLLACAAIKSRGSSLVERKGYCEESLGLFNDLIDLDPSHKRYYEDERSLVLMDQLTCDMEAFKKYCSVKALPKLAPLNHVQLCRLSLTRIGFAERLLWVQMLDLSHNNLRSIEGLEALQQLVCLNLGNNQISSFTALEPLTKIISLKVLDLSCNEIGTHPIDTTRYICPSPFSHRVEACEAFEECRKKNINVEEFWDAILFFKHVNLVQLCLEGNAVTNKENLRTLVVTLNPSLKWLDGKFVH
;
A
#
# COMPACT_ATOMS: atom_id res chain seq x y z
N MET A 1 -21.33 26.95 2.18
CA MET A 1 -21.70 25.58 2.60
C MET A 1 -21.37 25.31 4.06
N HIS A 2 -20.20 25.69 4.58
CA HIS A 2 -19.81 25.37 5.97
C HIS A 2 -20.16 26.46 6.98
N GLY A 3 -20.41 26.06 8.24
CA GLY A 3 -20.55 26.97 9.38
C GLY A 3 -21.80 27.85 9.41
N ARG A 4 -22.75 27.66 8.49
CA ARG A 4 -24.03 28.41 8.52
C ARG A 4 -24.93 27.82 9.62
N PRO A 5 -25.24 28.57 10.69
CA PRO A 5 -26.17 28.09 11.69
C PRO A 5 -27.53 27.88 11.04
N ARG A 6 -28.16 26.72 11.27
CA ARG A 6 -29.55 26.51 10.83
C ARG A 6 -30.44 27.46 11.64
N ARG A 7 -31.03 28.45 10.97
CA ARG A 7 -32.04 29.35 11.52
C ARG A 7 -33.30 29.21 10.66
N PRO A 8 -34.51 29.31 11.25
CA PRO A 8 -35.74 29.29 10.48
C PRO A 8 -35.75 30.47 9.51
N ASP A 9 -35.96 30.18 8.22
CA ASP A 9 -35.96 31.19 7.16
C ASP A 9 -37.15 32.15 7.35
N LYS A 10 -36.87 33.45 7.43
CA LYS A 10 -37.91 34.48 7.38
C LYS A 10 -38.20 34.84 5.91
N PRO A 11 -39.44 35.23 5.55
CA PRO A 11 -39.76 35.68 4.20
C PRO A 11 -38.87 36.84 3.70
N GLU A 12 -38.46 37.72 4.62
CA GLU A 12 -37.52 38.83 4.35
C GLU A 12 -36.12 38.34 3.97
N ASP A 13 -35.65 37.23 4.55
CA ASP A 13 -34.35 36.63 4.25
C ASP A 13 -34.33 36.03 2.84
N ALA A 14 -35.46 35.45 2.40
CA ALA A 14 -35.61 34.91 1.05
C ALA A 14 -35.56 36.01 -0.01
N ALA A 15 -36.31 37.10 0.18
CA ALA A 15 -36.28 38.25 -0.73
C ALA A 15 -34.89 38.90 -0.81
N ALA A 16 -34.20 39.04 0.33
CA ALA A 16 -32.83 39.56 0.36
C ALA A 16 -31.83 38.62 -0.34
N ALA A 17 -31.96 37.30 -0.16
CA ALA A 17 -31.13 36.30 -0.83
C ALA A 17 -31.35 36.31 -2.36
N GLU A 18 -32.60 36.43 -2.81
CA GLU A 18 -32.96 36.51 -4.22
C GLU A 18 -32.41 37.79 -4.87
N ALA A 19 -32.55 38.95 -4.21
CA ALA A 19 -31.98 40.20 -4.69
C ALA A 19 -30.44 40.13 -4.79
N LYS A 20 -29.78 39.53 -3.79
CA LYS A 20 -28.33 39.29 -3.81
C LYS A 20 -27.92 38.36 -4.94
N ALA A 21 -28.68 37.29 -5.19
CA ALA A 21 -28.44 36.35 -6.27
C ALA A 21 -28.64 36.99 -7.65
N ALA A 22 -29.67 37.83 -7.83
CA ALA A 22 -29.91 38.59 -9.05
C ALA A 22 -28.73 39.52 -9.37
N LYS A 23 -28.26 40.30 -8.37
CA LYS A 23 -27.10 41.18 -8.52
C LYS A 23 -25.81 40.40 -8.87
N LEU A 24 -25.61 39.24 -8.27
CA LEU A 24 -24.44 38.40 -8.57
C LEU A 24 -24.50 37.84 -10.00
N ARG A 25 -25.68 37.39 -10.46
CA ARG A 25 -25.88 36.90 -11.83
C ARG A 25 -25.63 37.99 -12.87
N ASP A 26 -26.10 39.20 -12.62
CA ASP A 26 -25.87 40.35 -13.50
C ASP A 26 -24.36 40.67 -13.60
N LEU A 27 -23.65 40.74 -12.46
CA LEU A 27 -22.20 40.93 -12.44
C LEU A 27 -21.45 39.82 -13.18
N GLN A 28 -21.86 38.55 -13.01
CA GLN A 28 -21.27 37.42 -13.73
C GLN A 28 -21.49 37.55 -15.24
N ALA A 29 -22.70 37.90 -15.68
CA ALA A 29 -23.01 38.08 -17.10
C ALA A 29 -22.16 39.18 -17.73
N GLN A 30 -21.99 40.32 -17.05
CA GLN A 30 -21.16 41.42 -17.53
C GLN A 30 -19.68 41.02 -17.62
N VAL A 31 -19.13 40.32 -16.63
CA VAL A 31 -17.74 39.83 -16.66
C VAL A 31 -17.53 38.81 -17.78
N LEU A 32 -18.49 37.90 -18.00
CA LEU A 32 -18.43 36.94 -19.11
C LEU A 32 -18.51 37.63 -20.47
N HIS A 33 -19.37 38.63 -20.61
CA HIS A 33 -19.44 39.44 -21.83
C HIS A 33 -18.08 40.10 -22.12
N ASN A 34 -17.50 40.79 -21.14
CA ASN A 34 -16.18 41.43 -21.26
C ASN A 34 -15.06 40.42 -21.57
N HIS A 35 -15.16 39.20 -21.02
CA HIS A 35 -14.21 38.12 -21.32
C HIS A 35 -14.31 37.67 -22.78
N HIS A 36 -15.52 37.43 -23.29
CA HIS A 36 -15.75 37.03 -24.68
C HIS A 36 -15.37 38.13 -25.68
N SER A 37 -15.63 39.39 -25.34
CA SER A 37 -15.29 40.55 -26.17
C SER A 37 -13.83 40.99 -26.03
N ARG A 38 -13.04 40.37 -25.14
CA ARG A 38 -11.65 40.76 -24.82
C ARG A 38 -11.52 42.24 -24.43
N THR A 39 -12.51 42.77 -23.72
CA THR A 39 -12.51 44.16 -23.26
C THR A 39 -11.74 44.26 -21.94
N TYR A 40 -10.61 44.96 -21.92
CA TYR A 40 -9.70 45.04 -20.75
C TYR A 40 -9.55 46.44 -20.15
N THR A 41 -10.62 47.24 -20.22
CA THR A 41 -10.63 48.60 -19.66
C THR A 41 -10.67 48.60 -18.12
N LYS A 42 -10.40 49.76 -17.50
CA LYS A 42 -10.47 49.91 -16.04
C LYS A 42 -11.87 49.61 -15.49
N GLU A 43 -12.92 49.96 -16.22
CA GLU A 43 -14.32 49.70 -15.86
C GLU A 43 -14.59 48.19 -15.87
N ALA A 44 -14.14 47.47 -16.91
CA ALA A 44 -14.31 46.03 -17.03
C ALA A 44 -13.56 45.26 -15.93
N LEU A 45 -12.33 45.69 -15.61
CA LEU A 45 -11.56 45.17 -14.48
C LEU A 45 -12.22 45.49 -13.13
N GLY A 46 -12.88 46.64 -13.00
CA GLY A 46 -13.65 47.02 -11.82
C GLY A 46 -14.87 46.12 -11.58
N LEU A 47 -15.55 45.68 -12.64
CA LEU A 47 -16.63 44.70 -12.55
C LEU A 47 -16.12 43.32 -12.11
N SER A 48 -15.00 42.87 -12.68
CA SER A 48 -14.33 41.63 -12.25
C SER A 48 -13.89 41.70 -10.78
N PHE A 49 -13.36 42.84 -10.33
CA PHE A 49 -12.98 43.04 -8.93
C PHE A 49 -14.18 42.92 -7.98
N LYS A 50 -15.30 43.61 -8.29
CA LYS A 50 -16.55 43.51 -7.50
C LYS A 50 -17.07 42.07 -7.45
N LEU A 51 -16.99 41.34 -8.56
CA LEU A 51 -17.39 39.94 -8.59
C LEU A 51 -16.53 39.08 -7.66
N LEU A 52 -15.21 39.25 -7.70
CA LEU A 52 -14.26 38.49 -6.87
C LEU A 52 -14.29 38.87 -5.40
N GLU A 53 -14.60 40.13 -5.08
CA GLU A 53 -14.87 40.57 -3.71
C GLU A 53 -16.07 39.83 -3.11
N ILE A 54 -17.12 39.61 -3.89
CA ILE A 54 -18.33 38.89 -3.43
C ILE A 54 -18.12 37.38 -3.48
N ASN A 55 -17.49 36.87 -4.53
CA ASN A 55 -17.28 35.45 -4.79
C ASN A 55 -15.85 35.16 -5.30
N PRO A 56 -14.90 34.94 -4.37
CA PRO A 56 -13.53 34.53 -4.71
C PRO A 56 -13.41 33.21 -5.49
N GLU A 57 -14.46 32.38 -5.54
CA GLU A 57 -14.47 31.09 -6.25
C GLU A 57 -14.88 31.23 -7.73
N ALA A 58 -15.08 32.45 -8.24
CA ALA A 58 -15.35 32.68 -9.65
C ALA A 58 -14.08 32.51 -10.51
N TYR A 59 -13.68 31.25 -10.79
CA TYR A 59 -12.47 30.91 -11.54
C TYR A 59 -12.34 31.61 -12.89
N THR A 60 -13.44 31.74 -13.64
CA THR A 60 -13.45 32.46 -14.93
C THR A 60 -13.06 33.93 -14.77
N ALA A 61 -13.47 34.57 -13.67
CA ALA A 61 -13.10 35.96 -13.39
C ALA A 61 -11.60 36.09 -13.11
N TRP A 62 -11.00 35.16 -12.35
CA TRP A 62 -9.53 35.13 -12.18
C TRP A 62 -8.79 34.94 -13.50
N ASN A 63 -9.25 34.02 -14.35
CA ASN A 63 -8.65 33.79 -15.67
C ASN A 63 -8.76 35.02 -16.57
N TYR A 64 -9.93 35.67 -16.58
CA TYR A 64 -10.11 36.94 -17.28
C TYR A 64 -9.13 38.01 -16.80
N ARG A 65 -8.91 38.15 -15.48
CA ARG A 65 -7.91 39.09 -14.96
C ARG A 65 -6.49 38.78 -15.41
N LYS A 66 -6.09 37.50 -15.48
CA LYS A 66 -4.75 37.12 -15.97
C LYS A 66 -4.54 37.57 -17.41
N LEU A 67 -5.53 37.33 -18.27
CA LEU A 67 -5.49 37.76 -19.67
C LEU A 67 -5.42 39.28 -19.79
N ALA A 68 -6.25 39.98 -19.02
CA ALA A 68 -6.26 41.45 -18.99
C ALA A 68 -4.93 42.03 -18.47
N PHE A 69 -4.35 41.44 -17.42
CA PHE A 69 -3.06 41.84 -16.88
C PHE A 69 -1.95 41.63 -17.91
N GLN A 70 -1.89 40.47 -18.57
CA GLN A 70 -0.92 40.17 -19.62
C GLN A 70 -1.05 41.09 -20.84
N HIS A 71 -2.28 41.47 -21.21
CA HIS A 71 -2.51 42.43 -22.27
C HIS A 71 -2.00 43.82 -21.88
N ASN A 72 -2.45 44.33 -20.73
CA ASN A 72 -2.18 45.70 -20.31
C ASN A 72 -0.73 45.92 -19.89
N ILE A 73 -0.03 44.89 -19.39
CA ILE A 73 1.39 45.01 -19.04
C ILE A 73 2.28 45.18 -20.27
N GLY A 74 1.89 44.63 -21.43
CA GLY A 74 2.64 44.78 -22.68
C GLY A 74 2.72 46.23 -23.18
N GLU A 75 1.82 47.10 -22.70
CA GLU A 75 1.76 48.52 -23.03
C GLU A 75 2.54 49.40 -22.04
N LEU A 76 2.98 48.83 -20.91
CA LEU A 76 3.74 49.55 -19.88
C LEU A 76 5.25 49.38 -20.10
N SER A 77 5.97 50.48 -20.23
CA SER A 77 7.44 50.48 -20.36
C SER A 77 8.18 50.91 -19.08
N GLU A 78 7.51 51.62 -18.17
CA GLU A 78 8.14 52.13 -16.95
C GLU A 78 8.07 51.11 -15.79
N PRO A 79 9.20 50.80 -15.12
CA PRO A 79 9.25 49.85 -14.00
C PRO A 79 8.31 50.20 -12.85
N GLU A 80 8.16 51.49 -12.53
CA GLU A 80 7.26 51.99 -11.49
C GLU A 80 5.79 51.73 -11.83
N ALA A 81 5.41 51.90 -13.10
CA ALA A 81 4.05 51.63 -13.57
C ALA A 81 3.74 50.12 -13.53
N ILE A 82 4.69 49.27 -13.93
CA ILE A 82 4.61 47.81 -13.82
C ILE A 82 4.43 47.39 -12.35
N LYS A 83 5.23 47.96 -11.44
CA LYS A 83 5.13 47.69 -10.00
C LYS A 83 3.76 48.11 -9.46
N SER A 84 3.26 49.30 -9.84
CA SER A 84 1.93 49.75 -9.44
C SER A 84 0.83 48.80 -9.94
N ALA A 85 0.91 48.32 -11.18
CA ALA A 85 -0.06 47.37 -11.71
C ALA A 85 -0.06 46.03 -10.95
N ILE A 86 1.12 45.54 -10.56
CA ILE A 86 1.24 44.35 -9.69
C ILE A 86 0.64 44.61 -8.31
N ASP A 87 0.94 45.76 -7.71
CA ASP A 87 0.42 46.12 -6.39
C ASP A 87 -1.11 46.23 -6.38
N ASP A 88 -1.70 46.73 -7.48
CA ASP A 88 -3.14 46.79 -7.69
C ASP A 88 -3.76 45.39 -7.75
N GLU A 89 -3.17 44.46 -8.51
CA GLU A 89 -3.64 43.06 -8.56
C GLU A 89 -3.46 42.34 -7.22
N LEU A 90 -2.36 42.59 -6.50
CA LEU A 90 -2.17 42.03 -5.15
C LEU A 90 -3.23 42.52 -4.16
N ARG A 91 -3.72 43.77 -4.31
CA ARG A 91 -4.84 44.29 -3.50
C ARG A 91 -6.15 43.58 -3.82
N VAL A 92 -6.41 43.25 -5.08
CA VAL A 92 -7.58 42.44 -5.46
C VAL A 92 -7.57 41.09 -4.75
N VAL A 93 -6.41 40.42 -4.76
CA VAL A 93 -6.24 39.15 -4.06
C VAL A 93 -6.42 39.31 -2.54
N GLU A 94 -5.85 40.35 -1.94
CA GLU A 94 -5.99 40.58 -0.49
C GLU A 94 -7.45 40.79 -0.07
N VAL A 95 -8.24 41.53 -0.86
CA VAL A 95 -9.67 41.70 -0.61
C VAL A 95 -10.41 40.38 -0.73
N ALA A 96 -10.13 39.59 -1.77
CA ALA A 96 -10.72 38.27 -1.95
C ALA A 96 -10.37 37.31 -0.79
N LEU A 97 -9.11 37.34 -0.28
CA LEU A 97 -8.67 36.52 0.84
C LEU A 97 -9.25 36.97 2.19
N ARG A 98 -9.54 38.26 2.37
CA ARG A 98 -10.30 38.72 3.55
C ARG A 98 -11.72 38.15 3.56
N GLN A 99 -12.34 38.03 2.39
CA GLN A 99 -13.67 37.43 2.24
C GLN A 99 -13.64 35.91 2.40
N ASN A 100 -12.68 35.24 1.76
CA ASN A 100 -12.49 33.80 1.86
C ASN A 100 -10.98 33.46 1.91
N PRO A 101 -10.39 33.26 3.11
CA PRO A 101 -8.98 32.93 3.25
C PRO A 101 -8.61 31.53 2.73
N LYS A 102 -9.62 30.72 2.36
CA LYS A 102 -9.49 29.37 1.81
C LYS A 102 -9.79 29.31 0.31
N SER A 103 -9.71 30.46 -0.38
CA SER A 103 -9.99 30.52 -1.82
C SER A 103 -8.82 30.02 -2.66
N TYR A 104 -9.03 28.91 -3.39
CA TYR A 104 -8.02 28.37 -4.30
C TYR A 104 -7.67 29.36 -5.42
N GLY A 105 -8.68 30.01 -6.01
CA GLY A 105 -8.49 30.99 -7.08
C GLY A 105 -7.60 32.15 -6.66
N ALA A 106 -7.87 32.74 -5.48
CA ALA A 106 -7.10 33.86 -4.95
C ALA A 106 -5.63 33.51 -4.66
N TRP A 107 -5.37 32.39 -3.96
CA TRP A 107 -4.01 31.93 -3.68
C TRP A 107 -3.23 31.56 -4.94
N TYR A 108 -3.89 30.93 -5.91
CA TYR A 108 -3.27 30.59 -7.18
C TYR A 108 -2.94 31.83 -8.01
N HIS A 109 -3.84 32.82 -8.06
CA HIS A 109 -3.58 34.09 -8.75
C HIS A 109 -2.40 34.84 -8.13
N ARG A 110 -2.27 34.87 -6.79
CA ARG A 110 -1.12 35.46 -6.10
C ARG A 110 0.21 34.81 -6.52
N LYS A 111 0.28 33.48 -6.46
CA LYS A 111 1.47 32.71 -6.89
C LYS A 111 1.81 32.95 -8.35
N TRP A 112 0.79 32.93 -9.22
CA TRP A 112 0.95 33.19 -10.65
C TRP A 112 1.55 34.58 -10.90
N LEU A 113 1.07 35.61 -10.18
CA LEU A 113 1.53 36.98 -10.32
C LEU A 113 3.00 37.14 -9.91
N LEU A 114 3.40 36.58 -8.75
CA LEU A 114 4.81 36.61 -8.31
C LEU A 114 5.74 35.86 -9.27
N ASN A 115 5.27 34.74 -9.84
CA ASN A 115 6.04 33.97 -10.81
C ASN A 115 6.22 34.69 -12.16
N GLN A 116 5.51 35.78 -12.45
CA GLN A 116 5.78 36.58 -13.64
C GLN A 116 7.15 37.29 -13.56
N LYS A 117 7.70 37.49 -12.35
CA LYS A 117 9.00 38.12 -12.10
C LYS A 117 9.17 39.50 -12.77
N LEU A 118 8.06 40.24 -12.92
CA LEU A 118 8.03 41.55 -13.58
C LEU A 118 8.49 42.70 -12.66
N ALA A 119 8.45 42.50 -11.35
CA ALA A 119 8.98 43.45 -10.36
C ALA A 119 9.57 42.70 -9.14
N PRO A 120 10.46 43.34 -8.37
CA PRO A 120 10.93 42.79 -7.10
C PRO A 120 9.78 42.49 -6.15
N VAL A 121 9.82 41.33 -5.48
CA VAL A 121 8.80 40.92 -4.51
C VAL A 121 9.05 41.61 -3.17
N ASP A 122 8.02 42.24 -2.61
CA ASP A 122 8.05 42.75 -1.24
C ASP A 122 7.80 41.59 -0.25
N PHE A 123 8.87 40.90 0.15
CA PHE A 123 8.77 39.77 1.07
C PHE A 123 8.24 40.14 2.45
N LYS A 124 8.42 41.40 2.90
CA LYS A 124 7.86 41.87 4.17
C LYS A 124 6.34 41.90 4.10
N ARG A 125 5.78 42.33 2.97
CA ARG A 125 4.33 42.25 2.70
C ARG A 125 3.85 40.80 2.66
N GLU A 126 4.56 39.92 1.98
CA GLU A 126 4.14 38.52 1.79
C GLU A 126 4.19 37.71 3.10
N PHE A 127 5.28 37.77 3.86
CA PHE A 127 5.34 37.12 5.18
C PHE A 127 4.43 37.79 6.20
N GLY A 128 4.27 39.12 6.15
CA GLY A 128 3.32 39.83 7.01
C GLY A 128 1.86 39.43 6.77
N LEU A 129 1.50 39.05 5.53
CA LEU A 129 0.19 38.43 5.23
C LEU A 129 0.07 37.06 5.88
N LEU A 130 1.10 36.22 5.74
CA LEU A 130 1.12 34.87 6.32
C LEU A 130 1.05 34.89 7.86
N ASP A 131 1.79 35.79 8.50
CA ASP A 131 1.78 35.91 9.97
C ASP A 131 0.39 36.29 10.48
N LYS A 132 -0.29 37.24 9.82
CA LYS A 132 -1.68 37.59 10.15
C LYS A 132 -2.63 36.42 9.94
N LEU A 133 -2.50 35.73 8.81
CA LEU A 133 -3.37 34.60 8.46
C LEU A 133 -3.21 33.43 9.42
N LEU A 134 -1.97 32.98 9.65
CA LEU A 134 -1.66 31.83 10.49
C LEU A 134 -1.83 32.12 11.99
N LYS A 135 -1.80 33.40 12.40
CA LYS A 135 -2.21 33.79 13.75
C LYS A 135 -3.72 33.62 13.98
N VAL A 136 -4.54 33.82 12.95
CA VAL A 136 -6.01 33.65 13.03
C VAL A 136 -6.41 32.18 12.83
N ASP A 137 -5.80 31.49 11.87
CA ASP A 137 -6.03 30.08 11.60
C ASP A 137 -4.69 29.37 11.35
N ALA A 138 -4.09 28.88 12.44
CA ALA A 138 -2.80 28.18 12.41
C ALA A 138 -2.82 26.90 11.56
N ARG A 139 -4.02 26.37 11.26
CA ARG A 139 -4.23 25.15 10.47
C ARG A 139 -4.60 25.46 9.02
N ASN A 140 -4.51 26.72 8.59
CA ASN A 140 -4.81 27.08 7.21
C ASN A 140 -3.75 26.52 6.26
N PHE A 141 -4.06 25.38 5.65
CA PHE A 141 -3.13 24.69 4.74
C PHE A 141 -2.79 25.51 3.48
N HIS A 142 -3.64 26.45 3.05
CA HIS A 142 -3.30 27.35 1.95
C HIS A 142 -2.19 28.33 2.35
N GLY A 143 -2.26 28.87 3.57
CA GLY A 143 -1.22 29.70 4.15
C GLY A 143 0.12 28.96 4.22
N TRP A 144 0.13 27.74 4.76
CA TRP A 144 1.32 26.89 4.81
C TRP A 144 1.86 26.54 3.40
N ASN A 145 0.99 26.20 2.45
CA ASN A 145 1.39 25.98 1.06
C ASN A 145 2.01 27.21 0.42
N TYR A 146 1.45 28.40 0.68
CA TYR A 146 1.97 29.65 0.17
C TYR A 146 3.32 30.00 0.81
N ARG A 147 3.48 29.75 2.12
CA ARG A 147 4.78 29.90 2.80
C ARG A 147 5.86 29.03 2.17
N ARG A 148 5.60 27.73 1.95
CA ARG A 148 6.54 26.82 1.28
C ARG A 148 6.93 27.32 -0.11
N PHE A 149 5.96 27.85 -0.87
CA PHE A 149 6.24 28.48 -2.16
C PHE A 149 7.18 29.67 -2.02
N LEU A 150 6.93 30.60 -1.09
CA LEU A 150 7.77 31.77 -0.87
C LEU A 150 9.18 31.42 -0.40
N ALA A 151 9.30 30.52 0.58
CA ALA A 151 10.58 30.04 1.09
C ALA A 151 11.44 29.47 -0.05
N ARG A 152 10.85 28.62 -0.91
CA ARG A 152 11.53 28.11 -2.10
C ARG A 152 11.85 29.20 -3.12
N PHE A 153 10.94 30.15 -3.33
CA PHE A 153 11.12 31.26 -4.28
C PHE A 153 12.32 32.15 -3.90
N MET A 154 12.54 32.32 -2.60
CA MET A 154 13.64 33.09 -2.03
C MET A 154 14.94 32.30 -1.85
N GLY A 155 14.87 30.97 -1.89
CA GLY A 155 15.99 30.13 -1.47
C GLY A 155 16.27 30.23 0.03
N VAL A 156 15.23 30.40 0.87
CA VAL A 156 15.36 30.36 2.33
C VAL A 156 15.93 28.99 2.73
N PRO A 157 17.00 28.95 3.56
CA PRO A 157 17.57 27.70 4.06
C PRO A 157 16.54 26.87 4.82
N GLU A 158 16.60 25.55 4.70
CA GLU A 158 15.64 24.65 5.36
C GLU A 158 15.75 24.74 6.90
N GLU A 159 16.92 25.09 7.42
CA GLU A 159 17.18 25.31 8.85
C GLU A 159 16.39 26.50 9.41
N GLU A 160 16.21 27.57 8.63
CA GLU A 160 15.41 28.73 9.03
C GLU A 160 13.92 28.38 9.06
N GLU A 161 13.44 27.58 8.10
CA GLU A 161 12.08 27.07 8.11
C GLU A 161 11.84 26.05 9.23
N LEU A 162 12.84 25.24 9.60
CA LEU A 162 12.76 24.36 10.77
C LEU A 162 12.61 25.18 12.05
N LYS A 163 13.36 26.27 12.20
CA LYS A 163 13.18 27.19 13.33
C LYS A 163 11.77 27.77 13.36
N TYR A 164 11.23 28.18 12.21
CA TYR A 164 9.84 28.65 12.14
C TYR A 164 8.83 27.58 12.57
N THR A 165 9.01 26.32 12.17
CA THR A 165 8.13 25.23 12.64
C THR A 165 8.24 25.04 14.15
N MET A 166 9.44 25.14 14.72
CA MET A 166 9.66 25.03 16.17
C MET A 166 8.97 26.16 16.93
N ASP A 167 9.07 27.41 16.45
CA ASP A 167 8.37 28.55 17.03
C ASP A 167 6.84 28.31 17.02
N LYS A 168 6.30 27.77 15.92
CA LYS A 168 4.87 27.46 15.79
C LYS A 168 4.40 26.30 16.65
N ILE A 169 5.25 25.30 16.90
CA ILE A 169 4.97 24.20 17.82
C ILE A 169 5.02 24.71 19.26
N SER A 170 6.02 25.53 19.60
CA SER A 170 6.16 26.12 20.94
C SER A 170 4.99 27.04 21.29
N ASP A 171 4.46 27.79 20.32
CA ASP A 171 3.25 28.60 20.48
C ASP A 171 1.99 27.73 20.71
N ASN A 172 1.92 26.56 20.07
CA ASN A 172 0.78 25.65 20.12
C ASN A 172 1.16 24.23 19.64
N PHE A 173 1.33 23.30 20.59
CA PHE A 173 1.68 21.92 20.29
C PHE A 173 0.62 21.19 19.44
N SER A 174 -0.65 21.61 19.48
CA SER A 174 -1.73 21.04 18.65
C SER A 174 -1.69 21.49 17.18
N ASN A 175 -0.64 22.18 16.75
CA ASN A 175 -0.50 22.66 15.38
C ASN A 175 0.01 21.57 14.43
N TYR A 176 -0.90 20.68 14.00
CA TYR A 176 -0.61 19.64 13.01
C TYR A 176 0.15 20.14 11.77
N SER A 177 -0.17 21.35 11.28
CA SER A 177 0.47 21.89 10.09
C SER A 177 1.95 22.22 10.30
N ALA A 178 2.33 22.62 11.51
CA ALA A 178 3.73 22.87 11.86
C ALA A 178 4.52 21.55 11.96
N TRP A 179 3.98 20.53 12.66
CA TRP A 179 4.57 19.19 12.73
C TRP A 179 4.74 18.55 11.34
N HIS A 180 3.71 18.61 10.51
CA HIS A 180 3.76 18.10 9.14
C HIS A 180 4.79 18.85 8.27
N ASN A 181 4.89 20.16 8.40
CA ASN A 181 5.91 20.91 7.67
C ASN A 181 7.33 20.56 8.15
N ARG A 182 7.49 20.35 9.46
CA ARG A 182 8.76 19.91 10.07
C ARG A 182 9.20 18.55 9.54
N SER A 183 8.28 17.58 9.44
CA SER A 183 8.59 16.25 8.92
C SER A 183 9.06 16.30 7.45
N ILE A 184 8.43 17.15 6.61
CA ILE A 184 8.86 17.34 5.22
C ILE A 184 10.27 17.93 5.13
N LEU A 185 10.56 18.97 5.94
CA LEU A 185 11.86 19.63 5.95
C LEU A 185 12.97 18.67 6.39
N LEU A 186 12.75 17.92 7.47
CA LEU A 186 13.70 16.92 7.95
C LEU A 186 13.92 15.81 6.93
N SER A 187 12.86 15.27 6.30
CA SER A 187 13.01 14.28 5.24
C SER A 187 13.85 14.79 4.07
N ASN A 188 13.65 16.05 3.63
CA ASN A 188 14.46 16.63 2.55
C ASN A 188 15.94 16.77 2.93
N LEU A 189 16.23 17.23 4.15
CA LEU A 189 17.60 17.39 4.66
C LEU A 189 18.32 16.04 4.75
N LEU A 190 17.62 15.01 5.23
CA LEU A 190 18.14 13.65 5.31
C LEU A 190 18.45 13.06 3.92
N ILE A 191 17.60 13.29 2.92
CA ILE A 191 17.83 12.84 1.53
C ILE A 191 19.04 13.54 0.90
N LYS A 192 19.20 14.85 1.13
CA LYS A 192 20.28 15.65 0.52
C LYS A 192 21.67 15.31 1.06
N GLN A 193 21.78 14.55 2.16
CA GLN A 193 23.03 14.28 2.87
C GLN A 193 23.89 15.55 2.99
N SER A 194 23.24 16.70 3.30
CA SER A 194 23.88 18.01 3.21
C SER A 194 25.15 18.02 4.05
N LYS A 195 26.29 18.35 3.43
CA LYS A 195 27.60 18.42 4.10
C LYS A 195 27.49 19.31 5.35
N GLY A 196 27.70 18.72 6.52
CA GLY A 196 27.61 19.41 7.82
C GLY A 196 26.33 19.18 8.61
N PHE A 197 25.38 18.39 8.10
CA PHE A 197 24.19 17.98 8.85
C PHE A 197 24.56 16.94 9.92
N GLU A 198 23.93 17.03 11.09
CA GLU A 198 24.23 16.18 12.24
C GLU A 198 23.88 14.70 11.97
N SER A 199 24.42 13.78 12.79
CA SER A 199 24.11 12.36 12.62
C SER A 199 22.60 12.11 12.77
N LYS A 200 22.04 11.18 11.97
CA LYS A 200 20.64 10.74 12.07
C LYS A 200 20.23 10.47 13.52
N GLN A 201 21.10 9.78 14.25
CA GLN A 201 20.92 9.47 15.67
C GLN A 201 20.62 10.73 16.49
N LYS A 202 21.44 11.78 16.38
CA LYS A 202 21.27 12.99 17.19
C LYS A 202 19.94 13.69 16.86
N ILE A 203 19.64 13.85 15.58
CA ILE A 203 18.40 14.50 15.13
C ILE A 203 17.18 13.76 15.64
N PHE A 204 17.12 12.44 15.43
CA PHE A 204 15.96 11.67 15.86
C PHE A 204 15.84 11.61 17.38
N SER A 205 16.94 11.58 18.13
CA SER A 205 16.89 11.70 19.60
C SER A 205 16.23 13.02 20.04
N GLU A 206 16.66 14.15 19.49
CA GLU A 206 16.09 15.47 19.80
C GLU A 206 14.60 15.58 19.38
N GLU A 207 14.24 15.02 18.22
CA GLU A 207 12.86 15.03 17.74
C GLU A 207 11.93 14.13 18.56
N PHE A 208 12.41 12.97 19.04
CA PHE A 208 11.62 12.16 19.96
C PHE A 208 11.44 12.88 21.29
N GLU A 209 12.49 13.49 21.86
CA GLU A 209 12.35 14.29 23.09
C GLU A 209 11.30 15.41 22.92
N LEU A 210 11.35 16.12 21.79
CA LEU A 210 10.41 17.18 21.46
C LEU A 210 8.97 16.67 21.35
N VAL A 211 8.72 15.59 20.60
CA VAL A 211 7.37 15.05 20.45
C VAL A 211 6.85 14.49 21.76
N THR A 212 7.71 13.82 22.53
CA THR A 212 7.36 13.27 23.84
C THR A 212 6.91 14.38 24.79
N GLN A 213 7.61 15.52 24.86
CA GLN A 213 7.13 16.66 25.65
C GLN A 213 5.73 17.12 25.23
N ALA A 214 5.43 17.14 23.92
CA ALA A 214 4.10 17.51 23.42
C ALA A 214 3.03 16.48 23.83
N LEU A 215 3.32 15.19 23.68
CA LEU A 215 2.42 14.08 24.01
C LEU A 215 2.03 14.06 25.49
N PHE A 216 2.99 14.35 26.37
CA PHE A 216 2.76 14.36 27.81
C PHE A 216 2.11 15.66 28.29
N THR A 217 2.24 16.74 27.53
CA THR A 217 1.59 18.03 27.82
C THR A 217 0.11 18.00 27.47
N ASP A 218 -0.26 17.43 26.32
CA ASP A 218 -1.64 17.24 25.90
C ASP A 218 -1.83 15.88 25.21
N PRO A 219 -2.06 14.80 25.98
CA PRO A 219 -2.25 13.46 25.44
C PRO A 219 -3.46 13.32 24.51
N SER A 220 -4.40 14.28 24.54
CA SER A 220 -5.59 14.28 23.70
C SER A 220 -5.35 14.85 22.31
N ASP A 221 -4.28 15.62 22.12
CA ASP A 221 -3.92 16.17 20.82
C ASP A 221 -3.28 15.11 19.92
N GLN A 222 -3.85 14.96 18.72
CA GLN A 222 -3.43 13.94 17.76
C GLN A 222 -2.14 14.31 17.02
N SER A 223 -1.77 15.59 17.00
CA SER A 223 -0.68 16.08 16.14
C SER A 223 0.65 15.48 16.53
N GLY A 224 0.96 15.47 17.83
CA GLY A 224 2.15 14.80 18.37
C GLY A 224 2.16 13.31 18.06
N TRP A 225 1.03 12.61 18.21
CA TRP A 225 0.96 11.16 17.98
C TRP A 225 1.23 10.79 16.51
N PHE A 226 0.73 11.58 15.56
CA PHE A 226 1.02 11.39 14.15
C PHE A 226 2.47 11.72 13.79
N TYR A 227 3.08 12.72 14.45
CA TYR A 227 4.49 13.04 14.27
C TYR A 227 5.40 11.95 14.85
N HIS A 228 5.05 11.41 16.03
CA HIS A 228 5.73 10.25 16.63
C HIS A 228 5.64 9.01 15.71
N LEU A 229 4.47 8.77 15.08
CA LEU A 229 4.34 7.70 14.10
C LEU A 229 5.29 7.89 12.89
N TRP A 230 5.46 9.13 12.43
CA TRP A 230 6.44 9.43 11.38
C TRP A 230 7.88 9.16 11.85
N LEU A 231 8.25 9.59 13.07
CA LEU A 231 9.57 9.32 13.65
C LEU A 231 9.85 7.81 13.76
N LEU A 232 8.88 7.04 14.25
CA LEU A 232 8.99 5.58 14.33
C LEU A 232 9.28 4.97 12.95
N ALA A 233 8.57 5.41 11.90
CA ALA A 233 8.82 4.93 10.55
C ALA A 233 10.23 5.28 10.04
N GLN A 234 10.77 6.45 10.42
CA GLN A 234 12.14 6.85 10.06
C GLN A 234 13.21 6.06 10.81
N THR A 235 12.93 5.58 12.04
CA THR A 235 13.91 4.88 12.87
C THR A 235 13.83 3.36 12.77
N SER A 236 12.69 2.77 12.39
CA SER A 236 12.52 1.31 12.27
C SER A 236 12.83 0.74 10.88
N SER A 237 12.74 1.58 9.85
CA SER A 237 12.95 1.16 8.46
C SER A 237 14.45 1.09 8.15
N PRO A 238 14.90 0.07 7.38
CA PRO A 238 16.28 0.06 6.93
C PRO A 238 16.53 1.20 5.93
N GLU A 239 17.78 1.63 5.79
CA GLU A 239 18.11 2.73 4.87
C GLU A 239 17.87 2.38 3.40
N ASN A 240 18.03 1.09 3.06
CA ASN A 240 17.96 0.58 1.70
C ASN A 240 17.05 -0.64 1.64
N PRO A 241 16.38 -0.89 0.49
CA PRO A 241 15.57 -2.08 0.30
C PRO A 241 16.42 -3.34 0.41
N GLN A 242 15.88 -4.36 1.08
CA GLN A 242 16.55 -5.64 1.34
C GLN A 242 15.73 -6.80 0.79
N LEU A 243 16.40 -7.73 0.12
CA LEU A 243 15.82 -9.02 -0.21
C LEU A 243 15.75 -9.88 1.06
N ILE A 244 14.54 -10.20 1.51
CA ILE A 244 14.29 -10.89 2.78
C ILE A 244 13.87 -12.35 2.60
N ALA A 245 13.33 -12.72 1.43
CA ALA A 245 13.04 -14.11 1.10
C ALA A 245 13.17 -14.39 -0.41
N SER A 246 13.41 -15.66 -0.74
CA SER A 246 13.24 -16.18 -2.09
C SER A 246 12.58 -17.55 -2.09
N TRP A 247 11.99 -17.87 -3.22
CA TRP A 247 11.63 -19.23 -3.58
C TRP A 247 12.16 -19.52 -5.00
N PRO A 248 12.91 -20.60 -5.24
CA PRO A 248 13.49 -21.51 -4.26
C PRO A 248 14.44 -20.81 -3.29
N SER A 249 14.65 -21.41 -2.12
CA SER A 249 15.53 -20.85 -1.08
C SER A 249 17.00 -21.19 -1.34
N ASN A 250 17.93 -20.43 -0.75
CA ASN A 250 19.36 -20.69 -0.92
C ASN A 250 19.75 -22.09 -0.40
N GLY A 251 20.55 -22.82 -1.19
CA GLY A 251 20.99 -24.18 -0.90
C GLY A 251 19.90 -25.25 -0.92
N SER A 252 18.68 -24.92 -1.41
CA SER A 252 17.60 -25.91 -1.49
C SER A 252 17.83 -26.91 -2.63
N ASN A 253 17.39 -28.15 -2.40
CA ASN A 253 17.32 -29.18 -3.44
C ASN A 253 15.86 -29.55 -3.72
N LEU A 254 15.43 -29.37 -4.96
CA LEU A 254 14.06 -29.66 -5.41
C LEU A 254 14.01 -30.99 -6.16
N SER A 255 12.94 -31.75 -5.97
CA SER A 255 12.70 -33.00 -6.71
C SER A 255 11.23 -33.17 -7.05
N LEU A 256 10.95 -34.01 -8.05
CA LEU A 256 9.59 -34.40 -8.42
C LEU A 256 9.02 -35.55 -7.57
N SER A 257 9.88 -36.40 -6.99
CA SER A 257 9.48 -37.72 -6.48
C SER A 257 10.01 -38.09 -5.09
N SER A 258 10.88 -37.28 -4.49
CA SER A 258 11.57 -37.64 -3.26
C SER A 258 10.94 -37.03 -1.99
N LEU A 259 10.86 -37.84 -0.93
CA LEU A 259 10.44 -37.44 0.43
C LEU A 259 11.52 -36.65 1.18
N SER A 260 12.78 -36.68 0.72
CA SER A 260 13.91 -36.00 1.39
C SER A 260 14.20 -34.60 0.85
N SER A 261 13.51 -34.19 -0.22
CA SER A 261 13.67 -32.91 -0.92
C SER A 261 12.33 -32.19 -1.02
N ILE A 262 12.34 -30.92 -1.44
CA ILE A 262 11.10 -30.16 -1.53
C ILE A 262 10.42 -30.51 -2.85
N CYS A 263 9.20 -31.06 -2.77
CA CYS A 263 8.41 -31.34 -3.95
C CYS A 263 7.98 -30.02 -4.60
N CYS A 264 8.26 -29.82 -5.88
CA CYS A 264 7.81 -28.65 -6.65
C CYS A 264 6.78 -29.10 -7.70
N TYR A 265 5.50 -28.82 -7.45
CA TYR A 265 4.42 -29.22 -8.37
C TYR A 265 4.58 -28.58 -9.76
N SER A 266 5.01 -27.33 -9.83
CA SER A 266 5.17 -26.59 -11.09
C SER A 266 6.18 -27.25 -12.04
N LEU A 267 7.17 -28.00 -11.53
CA LEU A 267 8.10 -28.76 -12.37
C LEU A 267 7.40 -29.80 -13.25
N LYS A 268 6.25 -30.35 -12.83
CA LYS A 268 5.42 -31.24 -13.65
C LYS A 268 4.86 -30.53 -14.88
N GLU A 269 4.57 -29.24 -14.76
CA GLU A 269 4.08 -28.40 -15.85
C GLU A 269 5.24 -27.83 -16.71
N GLY A 270 6.49 -28.22 -16.42
CA GLY A 270 7.69 -27.75 -17.14
C GLY A 270 8.08 -26.30 -16.81
N ILE A 271 7.54 -25.74 -15.73
CA ILE A 271 7.74 -24.34 -15.34
C ILE A 271 8.23 -24.28 -13.89
N LEU A 272 9.34 -23.61 -13.64
CA LEU A 272 9.85 -23.35 -12.28
C LEU A 272 9.74 -21.86 -11.95
N PRO A 273 8.86 -21.45 -11.02
CA PRO A 273 8.79 -20.06 -10.58
C PRO A 273 9.97 -19.73 -9.66
N ILE A 274 10.62 -18.60 -9.95
CA ILE A 274 11.55 -17.94 -9.04
C ILE A 274 10.88 -16.69 -8.50
N VAL A 275 10.70 -16.64 -7.18
CA VAL A 275 10.10 -15.54 -6.43
C VAL A 275 11.18 -14.83 -5.63
N LEU A 276 11.21 -13.51 -5.72
CA LEU A 276 12.04 -12.61 -4.92
C LEU A 276 11.15 -11.70 -4.08
N TYR A 277 11.37 -11.69 -2.76
CA TYR A 277 10.56 -10.92 -1.83
C TYR A 277 11.41 -9.90 -1.06
N PHE A 278 11.04 -8.63 -1.19
CA PHE A 278 11.67 -7.48 -0.55
C PHE A 278 10.87 -7.02 0.67
N ASN A 279 11.58 -6.50 1.67
CA ASN A 279 10.99 -5.91 2.88
C ASN A 279 10.10 -4.69 2.60
N GLU A 280 10.31 -4.01 1.49
CA GLU A 280 9.51 -2.89 1.04
C GLU A 280 9.23 -2.96 -0.47
N PRO A 281 8.20 -2.28 -0.98
CA PRO A 281 7.91 -2.28 -2.41
C PRO A 281 9.02 -1.60 -3.24
N VAL A 282 9.57 -2.33 -4.21
CA VAL A 282 10.58 -1.84 -5.16
C VAL A 282 10.08 -1.90 -6.60
N LYS A 283 10.66 -1.06 -7.47
CA LYS A 283 10.49 -1.10 -8.93
C LYS A 283 11.82 -1.33 -9.64
N GLY A 284 11.78 -1.65 -10.94
CA GLY A 284 12.96 -1.66 -11.80
C GLY A 284 13.72 -2.99 -11.86
N LEU A 285 13.13 -4.09 -11.36
CA LEU A 285 13.70 -5.42 -11.58
C LEU A 285 13.62 -5.80 -13.05
N SER A 286 14.76 -6.23 -13.59
CA SER A 286 14.98 -6.54 -14.99
C SER A 286 16.03 -7.66 -15.14
N SER A 287 16.24 -8.13 -16.36
CA SER A 287 17.35 -9.06 -16.66
C SER A 287 18.73 -8.43 -16.54
N SER A 288 18.85 -7.08 -16.49
CA SER A 288 20.11 -6.38 -16.22
C SER A 288 20.37 -6.25 -14.72
N SER A 289 19.34 -6.12 -13.90
CA SER A 289 19.48 -5.96 -12.44
C SER A 289 19.63 -7.29 -11.69
N VAL A 290 19.09 -8.39 -12.23
CA VAL A 290 19.17 -9.73 -11.65
C VAL A 290 19.71 -10.72 -12.69
N SER A 291 20.87 -11.32 -12.41
CA SER A 291 21.45 -12.37 -13.26
C SER A 291 21.01 -13.75 -12.80
N LEU A 292 20.62 -14.58 -13.77
CA LEU A 292 20.33 -15.99 -13.59
C LEU A 292 21.30 -16.80 -14.44
N ASN A 293 22.20 -17.54 -13.80
CA ASN A 293 23.09 -18.49 -14.46
C ASN A 293 22.57 -19.91 -14.18
N SER A 294 22.47 -20.75 -15.20
CA SER A 294 22.08 -22.15 -15.03
C SER A 294 22.74 -23.02 -16.08
N ASP A 295 22.93 -24.29 -15.73
CA ASP A 295 23.42 -25.34 -16.61
C ASP A 295 22.38 -25.78 -17.66
N LEU A 296 21.14 -25.27 -17.57
CA LEU A 296 20.04 -25.56 -18.47
C LEU A 296 19.98 -24.59 -19.66
N VAL A 297 19.28 -24.97 -20.73
CA VAL A 297 18.89 -24.03 -21.80
C VAL A 297 17.84 -23.09 -21.22
N VAL A 298 18.29 -22.08 -20.48
CA VAL A 298 17.45 -21.00 -19.99
C VAL A 298 16.98 -20.22 -21.21
N SER A 299 15.66 -20.05 -21.34
CA SER A 299 15.09 -19.14 -22.33
C SER A 299 15.82 -17.79 -22.24
N LYS A 300 16.36 -17.29 -23.35
CA LYS A 300 17.24 -16.11 -23.36
C LYS A 300 16.55 -14.80 -22.90
N ASN A 301 15.24 -14.82 -22.66
CA ASN A 301 14.43 -13.66 -22.33
C ASN A 301 13.66 -13.84 -21.00
N ILE A 302 14.39 -13.86 -19.88
CA ILE A 302 13.82 -13.82 -18.54
C ILE A 302 13.09 -12.48 -18.33
N GLN A 303 11.81 -12.54 -17.95
CA GLN A 303 11.00 -11.36 -17.64
C GLN A 303 10.55 -11.39 -16.18
N TRP A 304 11.05 -10.44 -15.40
CA TRP A 304 10.58 -10.20 -14.04
C TRP A 304 9.24 -9.48 -14.04
N ARG A 305 8.25 -10.06 -13.34
CA ARG A 305 6.89 -9.54 -13.24
C ARG A 305 6.60 -9.16 -11.79
N PRO A 306 6.10 -7.94 -11.52
CA PRO A 306 5.67 -7.57 -10.19
C PRO A 306 4.37 -8.30 -9.84
N LEU A 307 4.36 -8.98 -8.69
CA LEU A 307 3.16 -9.54 -8.07
C LEU A 307 2.52 -8.47 -7.19
N SER A 308 1.89 -7.48 -7.84
CA SER A 308 1.16 -6.40 -7.18
C SER A 308 -0.24 -6.31 -7.77
N VAL A 309 -1.20 -6.02 -6.90
CA VAL A 309 -2.59 -5.74 -7.29
C VAL A 309 -2.76 -4.27 -7.69
N THR A 310 -1.68 -3.48 -7.82
CA THR A 310 -1.73 -2.08 -8.27
C THR A 310 -0.84 -1.88 -9.49
N ASP A 311 -1.28 -1.09 -10.47
CA ASP A 311 -0.49 -0.76 -11.67
C ASP A 311 0.64 0.26 -11.39
N SER A 312 1.12 0.36 -10.13
CA SER A 312 2.12 1.33 -9.68
C SER A 312 3.57 0.98 -10.08
N GLY A 313 3.78 -0.23 -10.61
CA GLY A 313 5.11 -0.78 -10.93
C GLY A 313 5.97 -1.12 -9.70
N HIS A 314 5.51 -0.83 -8.48
CA HIS A 314 6.20 -1.19 -7.24
C HIS A 314 5.55 -2.43 -6.63
N SER A 315 6.39 -3.38 -6.22
CA SER A 315 5.96 -4.60 -5.55
C SER A 315 6.99 -5.06 -4.53
N ASN A 316 6.52 -5.60 -3.40
CA ASN A 316 7.36 -6.37 -2.49
C ASN A 316 7.79 -7.70 -3.12
N CYS A 317 6.92 -8.28 -3.96
CA CYS A 317 7.10 -9.62 -4.50
C CYS A 317 7.23 -9.59 -6.02
N TRP A 318 8.26 -10.25 -6.54
CA TRP A 318 8.55 -10.34 -7.97
C TRP A 318 8.70 -11.80 -8.36
N VAL A 319 8.19 -12.17 -9.53
CA VAL A 319 8.29 -13.54 -10.07
C VAL A 319 8.87 -13.54 -11.46
N THR A 320 9.66 -14.56 -11.76
CA THR A 320 9.97 -15.00 -13.12
C THR A 320 9.77 -16.50 -13.22
N TYR A 321 9.67 -17.02 -14.44
CA TYR A 321 9.41 -18.43 -14.71
C TYR A 321 10.54 -18.99 -15.57
N LEU A 322 11.18 -20.06 -15.10
CA LEU A 322 12.14 -20.83 -15.88
C LEU A 322 11.41 -21.97 -16.60
N GLU A 323 11.47 -21.98 -17.92
CA GLU A 323 11.00 -23.09 -18.72
C GLU A 323 12.04 -24.22 -18.72
N VAL A 324 11.64 -25.38 -18.22
CA VAL A 324 12.46 -26.59 -18.19
C VAL A 324 12.07 -27.43 -19.41
N SER A 325 12.73 -27.19 -20.54
CA SER A 325 12.45 -27.89 -21.81
C SER A 325 13.08 -29.28 -21.83
N ASN A 326 12.31 -30.29 -22.30
CA ASN A 326 12.66 -31.70 -22.51
C ASN A 326 14.17 -31.99 -22.60
N LEU A 327 14.77 -32.32 -21.47
CA LEU A 327 16.05 -33.02 -21.45
C LEU A 327 15.76 -34.50 -21.60
N GLU A 328 16.20 -35.10 -22.71
CA GLU A 328 16.30 -36.54 -22.86
C GLU A 328 17.40 -37.06 -21.91
N CYS A 329 17.10 -37.11 -20.61
CA CYS A 329 18.04 -37.56 -19.59
C CYS A 329 17.91 -39.06 -19.36
N ASN A 330 18.89 -39.83 -19.81
CA ASN A 330 18.98 -41.28 -19.57
C ASN A 330 19.30 -41.64 -18.10
N SER A 331 19.61 -40.64 -17.23
CA SER A 331 19.94 -40.80 -15.81
C SER A 331 19.43 -39.62 -14.97
N LEU A 332 19.30 -39.79 -13.64
CA LEU A 332 19.09 -38.68 -12.70
C LEU A 332 20.19 -37.63 -12.91
N GLN A 333 19.79 -36.43 -13.32
CA GLN A 333 20.69 -35.30 -13.51
C GLN A 333 20.29 -34.17 -12.57
N GLN A 334 21.30 -33.66 -11.84
CA GLN A 334 21.16 -32.52 -10.96
C GLN A 334 21.55 -31.26 -11.75
N PHE A 335 20.70 -30.24 -11.69
CA PHE A 335 20.93 -28.94 -12.31
C PHE A 335 21.10 -27.89 -11.24
N SER A 336 22.05 -26.98 -11.42
CA SER A 336 22.23 -25.82 -10.55
C SER A 336 21.68 -24.56 -11.21
N VAL A 337 21.10 -23.68 -10.40
CA VAL A 337 20.72 -22.33 -10.79
C VAL A 337 21.33 -21.37 -9.77
N GLU A 338 22.10 -20.40 -10.25
CA GLU A 338 22.66 -19.31 -9.47
C GLU A 338 21.90 -18.02 -9.77
N VAL A 339 21.50 -17.33 -8.70
CA VAL A 339 20.80 -16.04 -8.75
C VAL A 339 21.70 -14.99 -8.12
N SER A 340 22.00 -13.92 -8.85
CA SER A 340 22.75 -12.79 -8.31
C SER A 340 22.01 -11.48 -8.52
N ILE A 341 21.93 -10.68 -7.47
CA ILE A 341 21.45 -9.29 -7.50
C ILE A 341 22.63 -8.43 -7.08
N THR A 342 23.16 -7.64 -8.00
CA THR A 342 24.25 -6.70 -7.71
C THR A 342 23.69 -5.38 -7.18
N ASN A 343 24.57 -4.48 -6.75
CA ASN A 343 24.19 -3.09 -6.53
C ASN A 343 23.56 -2.55 -7.81
N SER A 344 22.40 -1.91 -7.68
CA SER A 344 21.63 -1.46 -8.83
C SER A 344 20.93 -0.16 -8.52
N ASP A 345 21.21 0.85 -9.36
CA ASP A 345 20.46 2.10 -9.38
C ASP A 345 19.11 1.96 -10.10
N GLU A 346 18.85 0.82 -10.74
CA GLU A 346 17.55 0.52 -11.37
C GLU A 346 16.52 0.07 -10.32
N ILE A 347 16.96 -0.70 -9.32
CA ILE A 347 16.08 -1.16 -8.23
C ILE A 347 15.94 -0.05 -7.20
N VAL A 348 14.75 0.56 -7.17
CA VAL A 348 14.46 1.72 -6.32
C VAL A 348 13.21 1.48 -5.49
N SER A 349 13.27 1.81 -4.20
CA SER A 349 12.13 1.75 -3.29
C SER A 349 11.12 2.89 -3.55
N ARG A 350 9.94 2.83 -2.93
CA ARG A 350 8.97 3.94 -2.98
C ARG A 350 9.50 5.24 -2.36
N SER A 351 10.41 5.15 -1.39
CA SER A 351 11.05 6.31 -0.75
C SER A 351 12.19 6.91 -1.59
N GLY A 352 12.59 6.23 -2.67
CA GLY A 352 13.67 6.69 -3.56
C GLY A 352 15.06 6.17 -3.18
N SER A 353 15.17 5.22 -2.25
CA SER A 353 16.43 4.55 -1.92
C SER A 353 16.80 3.51 -2.98
N ASN A 354 18.06 3.50 -3.41
CA ASN A 354 18.58 2.51 -4.35
C ASN A 354 18.98 1.21 -3.64
N TYR A 355 18.92 0.09 -4.35
CA TYR A 355 19.38 -1.20 -3.84
C TYR A 355 20.90 -1.30 -3.82
N ASN A 356 21.47 -1.54 -2.64
CA ASN A 356 22.92 -1.62 -2.43
C ASN A 356 23.37 -2.82 -1.56
N CYS A 357 22.50 -3.81 -1.39
CA CYS A 357 22.78 -5.02 -0.62
C CYS A 357 22.99 -6.19 -1.57
N PRO A 358 24.19 -6.38 -2.15
CA PRO A 358 24.38 -7.39 -3.19
C PRO A 358 24.14 -8.79 -2.62
N VAL A 359 23.38 -9.60 -3.32
CA VAL A 359 22.97 -10.93 -2.90
C VAL A 359 23.37 -11.93 -3.95
N HIS A 360 23.92 -13.07 -3.52
CA HIS A 360 24.16 -14.23 -4.37
C HIS A 360 23.69 -15.49 -3.64
N PHE A 361 22.87 -16.29 -4.31
CA PHE A 361 22.40 -17.58 -3.80
C PHE A 361 22.22 -18.58 -4.93
N SER A 362 22.22 -19.86 -4.59
CA SER A 362 21.99 -20.92 -5.57
C SER A 362 21.03 -21.99 -5.03
N PHE A 363 20.43 -22.73 -5.93
CA PHE A 363 19.61 -23.89 -5.61
C PHE A 363 19.80 -24.97 -6.68
N THR A 364 19.51 -26.22 -6.32
CA THR A 364 19.60 -27.34 -7.24
C THR A 364 18.27 -28.04 -7.41
N PHE A 365 18.10 -28.74 -8.52
CA PHE A 365 16.98 -29.64 -8.68
C PHE A 365 17.32 -30.88 -9.50
N GLU A 366 16.62 -31.97 -9.22
CA GLU A 366 16.82 -33.29 -9.82
C GLU A 366 15.66 -33.65 -10.75
N LEU A 367 15.99 -34.04 -11.99
CA LEU A 367 15.02 -34.53 -12.98
C LEU A 367 15.26 -36.01 -13.30
N SER A 368 14.18 -36.78 -13.49
CA SER A 368 14.23 -38.20 -13.88
C SER A 368 13.35 -38.50 -15.11
N ASN A 369 13.71 -39.51 -15.91
CA ASN A 369 13.07 -39.79 -17.20
C ASN A 369 11.61 -40.26 -17.09
N ASN A 370 11.21 -40.82 -15.93
CA ASN A 370 9.83 -41.25 -15.67
C ASN A 370 8.83 -40.09 -15.59
N ASP A 371 9.32 -38.85 -15.43
CA ASP A 371 8.50 -37.65 -15.29
C ASP A 371 8.00 -37.09 -16.63
N SER A 372 8.52 -37.60 -17.76
CA SER A 372 8.20 -37.13 -19.12
C SER A 372 6.90 -37.70 -19.72
N THR A 373 6.37 -38.79 -19.17
CA THR A 373 5.22 -39.54 -19.74
C THR A 373 3.86 -39.09 -19.21
N ALA A 374 3.81 -38.17 -18.24
CA ALA A 374 2.58 -37.75 -17.56
C ALA A 374 1.99 -36.42 -18.08
N LYS A 375 2.23 -36.05 -19.35
CA LYS A 375 1.78 -34.76 -19.89
C LYS A 375 0.26 -34.63 -20.13
N ASP A 376 -0.49 -35.73 -20.10
CA ASP A 376 -1.90 -35.73 -20.57
C ASP A 376 -2.96 -35.99 -19.48
N ILE A 377 -2.60 -36.11 -18.19
CA ILE A 377 -3.59 -36.36 -17.13
C ILE A 377 -3.36 -35.39 -15.97
N ASP A 378 -4.31 -34.47 -15.77
CA ASP A 378 -4.34 -33.58 -14.60
C ASP A 378 -4.44 -34.43 -13.31
N PRO A 379 -3.41 -34.49 -12.46
CA PRO A 379 -3.24 -35.56 -11.48
C PRO A 379 -4.26 -35.54 -10.35
N ILE A 380 -4.98 -34.42 -10.19
CA ILE A 380 -6.09 -34.29 -9.24
C ILE A 380 -7.36 -34.81 -9.94
N HIS A 381 -7.63 -36.11 -9.80
CA HIS A 381 -8.87 -36.73 -10.27
C HIS A 381 -9.88 -36.94 -9.14
N GLU A 382 -9.40 -37.20 -7.93
CA GLU A 382 -10.22 -37.48 -6.76
C GLU A 382 -10.64 -36.18 -6.07
N LEU A 383 -11.85 -36.19 -5.49
CA LEU A 383 -12.37 -35.08 -4.70
C LEU A 383 -11.51 -34.91 -3.45
N ILE A 384 -10.87 -33.75 -3.29
CA ILE A 384 -10.12 -33.44 -2.08
C ILE A 384 -11.10 -33.05 -0.98
N SER A 385 -11.12 -33.83 0.11
CA SER A 385 -11.81 -33.51 1.36
C SER A 385 -10.91 -32.71 2.31
N TRP A 386 -11.51 -31.73 3.00
CA TRP A 386 -10.92 -30.98 4.09
C TRP A 386 -11.41 -31.59 5.41
N ASP A 387 -10.71 -32.60 5.94
CA ASP A 387 -11.14 -33.27 7.16
C ASP A 387 -10.80 -32.42 8.40
N PHE A 388 -11.83 -31.85 9.03
CA PHE A 388 -11.69 -30.94 10.18
C PHE A 388 -11.32 -31.62 11.50
N SER A 389 -11.29 -32.95 11.55
CA SER A 389 -11.31 -33.74 12.80
C SER A 389 -10.07 -34.59 13.07
N GLU A 390 -9.12 -34.70 12.14
CA GLU A 390 -7.90 -35.45 12.41
C GLU A 390 -6.82 -34.55 13.03
N PRO A 391 -6.26 -34.91 14.22
CA PRO A 391 -5.01 -34.34 14.67
C PRO A 391 -3.94 -34.58 13.60
N LEU A 392 -3.02 -33.63 13.40
CA LEU A 392 -1.86 -33.79 12.52
C LEU A 392 -0.97 -34.95 13.03
N LEU A 393 -1.31 -36.19 12.70
CA LEU A 393 -0.51 -37.38 13.00
C LEU A 393 0.60 -37.47 11.95
N SER A 394 1.75 -36.86 12.22
CA SER A 394 2.92 -36.99 11.36
C SER A 394 3.56 -38.37 11.57
N HIS A 395 3.33 -39.32 10.65
CA HIS A 395 4.23 -40.48 10.49
C HIS A 395 5.46 -40.15 9.61
N VAL A 396 5.51 -38.95 9.04
CA VAL A 396 6.59 -38.48 8.16
C VAL A 396 6.94 -37.04 8.55
N ASN A 397 8.22 -36.79 8.87
CA ASN A 397 8.72 -35.44 9.06
C ASN A 397 8.59 -34.70 7.72
N PRO A 398 7.85 -33.58 7.62
CA PRO A 398 7.90 -32.76 6.43
C PRO A 398 9.35 -32.33 6.20
N SER A 399 9.80 -32.34 4.94
CA SER A 399 10.99 -31.62 4.50
C SER A 399 10.71 -30.11 4.58
N CYS A 400 10.37 -29.62 5.77
CA CYS A 400 10.12 -28.22 6.04
C CYS A 400 11.42 -27.45 5.85
N ILE A 401 11.36 -26.42 5.02
CA ILE A 401 12.42 -25.44 4.84
C ILE A 401 12.59 -24.72 6.17
N CYS A 402 13.81 -24.60 6.68
CA CYS A 402 14.03 -23.77 7.85
C CYS A 402 13.75 -22.30 7.46
N PHE A 403 13.02 -21.52 8.27
CA PHE A 403 12.85 -20.07 7.99
C PHE A 403 14.21 -19.36 7.81
N GLU A 404 15.28 -19.86 8.43
CA GLU A 404 16.65 -19.38 8.23
C GLU A 404 17.21 -19.66 6.82
N GLN A 405 16.74 -20.69 6.11
CA GLN A 405 17.11 -20.95 4.71
C GLN A 405 16.39 -20.02 3.73
N LEU A 406 15.21 -19.51 4.10
CA LEU A 406 14.49 -18.48 3.34
C LEU A 406 15.14 -17.11 3.51
N LYS A 407 15.81 -16.85 4.64
CA LYS A 407 16.51 -15.58 4.89
C LYS A 407 17.80 -15.50 4.10
N ILE A 408 17.88 -14.54 3.19
CA ILE A 408 19.03 -14.36 2.30
C ILE A 408 20.07 -13.40 2.88
N THR A 409 19.68 -12.53 3.81
CA THR A 409 20.43 -11.33 4.20
C THR A 409 21.10 -11.38 5.58
N ASN A 410 21.12 -12.55 6.26
CA ASN A 410 21.78 -12.69 7.58
C ASN A 410 23.28 -12.33 7.56
N SER A 411 23.94 -12.29 6.40
CA SER A 411 25.38 -12.03 6.25
C SER A 411 25.77 -10.57 6.02
N LEU A 412 24.81 -9.65 5.84
CA LEU A 412 25.08 -8.26 5.40
C LEU A 412 24.72 -7.17 6.42
N VAL A 413 24.28 -7.54 7.62
CA VAL A 413 24.20 -6.59 8.73
C VAL A 413 25.64 -6.26 9.14
N HIS A 414 26.26 -5.32 8.42
CA HIS A 414 27.32 -4.49 8.96
C HIS A 414 26.90 -4.07 10.37
N LYS A 415 27.84 -3.92 11.30
CA LYS A 415 27.62 -3.36 12.65
C LYS A 415 26.97 -1.98 12.54
N GLU A 416 25.68 -1.92 12.23
CA GLU A 416 24.86 -0.75 12.38
C GLU A 416 24.85 -0.45 13.87
N SER A 417 25.02 0.83 14.20
CA SER A 417 24.94 1.27 15.59
C SER A 417 23.57 0.85 16.13
N ASN A 418 23.54 0.15 17.27
CA ASN A 418 22.32 -0.32 17.93
C ASN A 418 21.44 0.82 18.48
N TRP A 419 21.82 2.07 18.23
CA TRP A 419 21.10 3.25 18.74
C TRP A 419 19.61 3.26 18.40
N HIS A 420 19.21 2.71 17.25
CA HIS A 420 17.80 2.59 16.88
C HIS A 420 17.03 1.74 17.90
N LEU A 421 17.57 0.57 18.26
CA LEU A 421 16.97 -0.33 19.24
C LEU A 421 16.99 0.27 20.64
N GLU A 422 18.11 0.87 21.04
CA GLU A 422 18.23 1.54 22.33
C GLU A 422 17.18 2.66 22.46
N ARG A 423 17.10 3.54 21.46
CA ARG A 423 16.14 4.65 21.47
C ARG A 423 14.69 4.18 21.51
N LEU A 424 14.34 3.15 20.75
CA LEU A 424 12.99 2.59 20.75
C LEU A 424 12.68 1.84 22.06
N SER A 425 13.68 1.22 22.69
CA SER A 425 13.53 0.61 24.02
C SER A 425 13.23 1.67 25.07
N ASP A 426 13.93 2.81 25.04
CA ASP A 426 13.68 3.93 25.95
C ASP A 426 12.23 4.46 25.81
N GLU A 427 11.72 4.58 24.57
CA GLU A 427 10.32 4.95 24.35
C GLU A 427 9.35 3.88 24.88
N ILE A 428 9.64 2.59 24.68
CA ILE A 428 8.80 1.50 25.19
C ILE A 428 8.65 1.60 26.71
N ASP A 429 9.76 1.79 27.43
CA ASP A 429 9.75 1.90 28.89
C ASP A 429 8.97 3.13 29.34
N LEU A 430 9.16 4.26 28.65
CA LEU A 430 8.41 5.49 28.89
C LEU A 430 6.88 5.30 28.71
N PHE A 431 6.44 4.63 27.63
CA PHE A 431 5.02 4.40 27.37
C PHE A 431 4.39 3.32 28.27
N ARG A 432 5.20 2.38 28.79
CA ARG A 432 4.75 1.48 29.86
C ARG A 432 4.52 2.23 31.17
N GLU A 433 5.39 3.19 31.50
CA GLU A 433 5.24 4.01 32.71
C GLU A 433 4.05 4.98 32.66
N LEU A 434 3.65 5.45 31.47
CA LEU A 434 2.55 6.41 31.29
C LEU A 434 1.20 5.90 31.85
N HIS A 435 1.02 4.59 32.04
CA HIS A 435 -0.16 3.93 32.66
C HIS A 435 -1.47 4.74 32.63
N ASP A 436 -1.98 4.98 31.42
CA ASP A 436 -3.37 5.37 31.20
C ASP A 436 -4.08 4.24 30.46
N ASP A 437 -4.69 3.34 31.22
CA ASP A 437 -5.39 2.16 30.70
C ASP A 437 -6.53 2.52 29.72
N ASN A 438 -6.98 3.77 29.71
CA ASN A 438 -8.05 4.27 28.83
C ASN A 438 -7.53 5.06 27.62
N SER A 439 -6.21 5.26 27.48
CA SER A 439 -5.65 5.98 26.33
C SER A 439 -5.39 5.04 25.15
N LYS A 440 -6.27 5.13 24.13
CA LYS A 440 -6.08 4.40 22.87
C LYS A 440 -4.81 4.80 22.12
N PHE A 441 -4.37 6.06 22.27
CA PHE A 441 -3.16 6.54 21.59
C PHE A 441 -1.90 5.98 22.23
N ALA A 442 -1.85 5.90 23.57
CA ALA A 442 -0.73 5.31 24.29
C ALA A 442 -0.61 3.80 23.98
N LYS A 443 -1.70 3.04 24.10
CA LYS A 443 -1.72 1.59 23.79
C LYS A 443 -1.32 1.31 22.34
N LEU A 444 -1.86 2.08 21.38
CA LEU A 444 -1.52 1.91 19.97
C LEU A 444 -0.06 2.28 19.68
N THR A 445 0.47 3.30 20.35
CA THR A 445 1.86 3.72 20.19
C THR A 445 2.81 2.68 20.76
N LEU A 446 2.52 2.16 21.96
CA LEU A 446 3.29 1.08 22.58
C LEU A 446 3.30 -0.18 21.69
N ALA A 447 2.13 -0.61 21.19
CA ALA A 447 2.04 -1.75 20.28
C ALA A 447 2.93 -1.54 19.03
N ARG A 448 2.90 -0.34 18.42
CA ARG A 448 3.72 -0.03 17.26
C ARG A 448 5.22 -0.01 17.57
N LEU A 449 5.62 0.51 18.73
CA LEU A 449 7.02 0.49 19.18
C LEU A 449 7.53 -0.95 19.37
N LEU A 450 6.75 -1.78 20.06
CA LEU A 450 7.06 -3.21 20.25
C LEU A 450 7.22 -3.93 18.90
N LEU A 451 6.32 -3.68 17.95
CA LEU A 451 6.40 -4.27 16.60
C LEU A 451 7.58 -3.74 15.78
N ALA A 452 7.94 -2.47 15.93
CA ALA A 452 9.15 -1.92 15.30
C ALA A 452 10.41 -2.61 15.83
N CYS A 453 10.52 -2.81 17.15
CA CYS A 453 11.60 -3.58 17.77
C CYS A 453 11.61 -5.05 17.30
N ALA A 454 10.43 -5.70 17.22
CA ALA A 454 10.30 -7.06 16.70
C ALA A 454 10.78 -7.16 15.23
N ALA A 455 10.47 -6.16 14.41
CA ALA A 455 10.90 -6.09 13.01
C ALA A 455 12.41 -5.85 12.89
N ILE A 456 13.02 -5.01 13.72
CA ILE A 456 14.48 -4.80 13.72
C ILE A 456 15.21 -6.07 14.19
N LYS A 457 14.75 -6.69 15.28
CA LYS A 457 15.31 -7.95 15.82
C LYS A 457 15.14 -9.15 14.86
N SER A 458 14.17 -9.08 13.94
CA SER A 458 14.07 -10.07 12.85
C SER A 458 15.32 -10.14 11.96
N ARG A 459 16.11 -9.06 11.94
CA ARG A 459 17.36 -8.90 11.19
C ARG A 459 18.60 -9.36 11.99
N GLY A 460 18.46 -9.71 13.27
CA GLY A 460 19.58 -10.11 14.14
C GLY A 460 19.16 -10.65 15.52
N SER A 461 19.49 -11.93 15.75
CA SER A 461 19.49 -12.73 17.00
C SER A 461 18.80 -12.17 18.26
N SER A 462 17.49 -12.48 18.42
CA SER A 462 16.86 -12.98 19.67
C SER A 462 15.39 -13.35 19.41
N LEU A 463 15.10 -14.63 19.18
CA LEU A 463 13.72 -15.13 18.98
C LEU A 463 12.84 -14.94 20.23
N VAL A 464 13.45 -14.95 21.42
CA VAL A 464 12.74 -14.83 22.70
C VAL A 464 12.17 -13.43 22.88
N GLU A 465 12.99 -12.39 22.69
CA GLU A 465 12.55 -11.00 22.81
C GLU A 465 11.46 -10.68 21.78
N ARG A 466 11.63 -11.17 20.54
CA ARG A 466 10.63 -11.00 19.49
C ARG A 466 9.27 -11.59 19.88
N LYS A 467 9.25 -12.80 20.43
CA LYS A 467 8.02 -13.44 20.90
C LYS A 467 7.38 -12.62 22.02
N GLY A 468 8.17 -12.13 22.97
CA GLY A 468 7.69 -11.24 24.03
C GLY A 468 7.02 -9.98 23.51
N TYR A 469 7.64 -9.29 22.53
CA TYR A 469 7.04 -8.11 21.90
C TYR A 469 5.73 -8.42 21.17
N CYS A 470 5.64 -9.57 20.49
CA CYS A 470 4.41 -9.99 19.83
C CYS A 470 3.30 -10.32 20.84
N GLU A 471 3.62 -11.02 21.93
CA GLU A 471 2.68 -11.37 22.99
C GLU A 471 2.07 -10.13 23.66
N GLU A 472 2.89 -9.16 24.04
CA GLU A 472 2.44 -7.89 24.61
C GLU A 472 1.59 -7.10 23.60
N SER A 473 2.03 -7.02 22.34
CA SER A 473 1.29 -6.33 21.27
C SER A 473 -0.09 -6.96 21.02
N LEU A 474 -0.20 -8.29 21.06
CA LEU A 474 -1.49 -8.98 20.94
C LEU A 474 -2.46 -8.59 22.06
N GLY A 475 -1.95 -8.50 23.30
CA GLY A 475 -2.72 -7.99 24.44
C GLY A 475 -3.24 -6.57 24.20
N LEU A 476 -2.34 -5.67 23.77
CA LEU A 476 -2.69 -4.28 23.47
C LEU A 476 -3.73 -4.14 22.36
N PHE A 477 -3.65 -4.94 21.29
CA PHE A 477 -4.67 -4.90 20.23
C PHE A 477 -6.02 -5.45 20.68
N ASN A 478 -6.05 -6.46 21.56
CA ASN A 478 -7.31 -6.93 22.15
C ASN A 478 -7.96 -5.82 22.98
N ASP A 479 -7.19 -5.12 23.81
CA ASP A 479 -7.70 -3.97 24.57
C ASP A 479 -8.22 -2.85 23.65
N LEU A 480 -7.48 -2.54 22.58
CA LEU A 480 -7.86 -1.49 21.62
C LEU A 480 -9.16 -1.79 20.88
N ILE A 481 -9.44 -3.07 20.59
CA ILE A 481 -10.70 -3.50 19.97
C ILE A 481 -11.91 -3.11 20.84
N ASP A 482 -11.77 -3.24 22.15
CA ASP A 482 -12.83 -2.92 23.10
C ASP A 482 -12.87 -1.41 23.41
N LEU A 483 -11.71 -0.75 23.49
CA LEU A 483 -11.57 0.66 23.85
C LEU A 483 -11.99 1.63 22.73
N ASP A 484 -11.77 1.27 21.47
CA ASP A 484 -12.14 2.09 20.31
C ASP A 484 -12.88 1.26 19.24
N PRO A 485 -14.18 0.93 19.49
CA PRO A 485 -14.95 0.07 18.60
C PRO A 485 -15.15 0.67 17.20
N SER A 486 -14.99 1.99 17.03
CA SER A 486 -15.07 2.64 15.73
C SER A 486 -13.92 2.25 14.79
N HIS A 487 -12.78 1.83 15.34
CA HIS A 487 -11.61 1.33 14.62
C HIS A 487 -11.36 -0.16 14.81
N LYS A 488 -12.34 -0.91 15.38
CA LYS A 488 -12.23 -2.35 15.66
C LYS A 488 -11.62 -3.15 14.50
N ARG A 489 -12.07 -2.92 13.27
CA ARG A 489 -11.57 -3.64 12.08
C ARG A 489 -10.07 -3.43 11.87
N TYR A 490 -9.60 -2.20 12.03
CA TYR A 490 -8.17 -1.89 11.92
C TYR A 490 -7.36 -2.66 12.97
N TYR A 491 -7.82 -2.69 14.23
CA TYR A 491 -7.11 -3.42 15.29
C TYR A 491 -7.15 -4.94 15.13
N GLU A 492 -8.26 -5.51 14.65
CA GLU A 492 -8.33 -6.94 14.29
C GLU A 492 -7.32 -7.29 13.20
N ASP A 493 -7.17 -6.40 12.22
CA ASP A 493 -6.25 -6.54 11.11
C ASP A 493 -4.78 -6.45 11.54
N GLU A 494 -4.44 -5.51 12.43
CA GLU A 494 -3.10 -5.42 13.03
C GLU A 494 -2.84 -6.64 13.93
N ARG A 495 -3.78 -7.03 14.80
CA ARG A 495 -3.67 -8.22 15.65
C ARG A 495 -3.40 -9.48 14.82
N SER A 496 -4.06 -9.64 13.69
CA SER A 496 -3.87 -10.79 12.80
C SER A 496 -2.46 -10.83 12.21
N LEU A 497 -1.89 -9.66 11.85
CA LEU A 497 -0.49 -9.59 11.44
C LEU A 497 0.44 -9.98 12.59
N VAL A 498 0.25 -9.45 13.79
CA VAL A 498 1.10 -9.81 14.94
C VAL A 498 1.03 -11.30 15.24
N LEU A 499 -0.17 -11.89 15.20
CA LEU A 499 -0.36 -13.32 15.41
C LEU A 499 0.41 -14.11 14.35
N MET A 500 0.29 -13.72 13.08
CA MET A 500 1.00 -14.38 11.99
C MET A 500 2.52 -14.23 12.11
N ASP A 501 3.02 -13.08 12.60
CA ASP A 501 4.44 -12.94 12.93
C ASP A 501 4.86 -13.92 14.02
N GLN A 502 4.11 -13.98 15.12
CA GLN A 502 4.38 -14.86 16.25
C GLN A 502 4.37 -16.34 15.86
N LEU A 503 3.40 -16.75 15.03
CA LEU A 503 3.28 -18.13 14.56
C LEU A 503 4.44 -18.50 13.63
N THR A 504 4.85 -17.61 12.75
CA THR A 504 5.83 -17.87 11.69
C THR A 504 7.25 -17.44 12.03
N CYS A 505 7.52 -16.88 13.22
CA CYS A 505 8.87 -16.45 13.58
C CYS A 505 9.78 -17.61 14.00
N ASP A 506 9.21 -18.75 14.38
CA ASP A 506 9.93 -19.93 14.88
C ASP A 506 9.40 -21.20 14.18
N MET A 507 10.24 -21.82 13.34
CA MET A 507 9.82 -22.98 12.56
C MET A 507 9.52 -24.19 13.44
N GLU A 508 10.21 -24.36 14.57
CA GLU A 508 9.93 -25.50 15.47
C GLU A 508 8.52 -25.38 16.08
N ALA A 509 8.13 -24.17 16.47
CA ALA A 509 6.77 -23.90 16.93
C ALA A 509 5.75 -23.96 15.79
N PHE A 510 6.12 -23.57 14.57
CA PHE A 510 5.25 -23.55 13.41
C PHE A 510 4.94 -24.94 12.84
N LYS A 511 5.87 -25.91 12.99
CA LYS A 511 5.70 -27.31 12.53
C LYS A 511 4.40 -27.95 12.99
N LYS A 512 3.84 -27.54 14.14
CA LYS A 512 2.55 -28.04 14.64
C LYS A 512 1.35 -27.70 13.75
N TYR A 513 1.52 -26.78 12.79
CA TYR A 513 0.53 -26.43 11.77
C TYR A 513 0.88 -27.04 10.40
N CYS A 514 2.02 -27.72 10.28
CA CYS A 514 2.53 -28.27 9.04
C CYS A 514 2.29 -29.78 8.98
N SER A 515 1.93 -30.28 7.80
CA SER A 515 1.89 -31.71 7.49
C SER A 515 2.26 -31.95 6.04
N VAL A 516 2.43 -33.22 5.69
CA VAL A 516 2.54 -33.65 4.30
C VAL A 516 1.28 -34.43 3.95
N LYS A 517 0.50 -33.93 2.98
CA LYS A 517 -0.67 -34.66 2.48
C LYS A 517 -0.29 -35.45 1.23
N ALA A 518 -0.26 -36.78 1.37
CA ALA A 518 -0.13 -37.68 0.24
C ALA A 518 -1.51 -37.86 -0.41
N LEU A 519 -1.65 -37.38 -1.65
CA LEU A 519 -2.85 -37.63 -2.45
C LEU A 519 -2.58 -38.77 -3.44
N PRO A 520 -3.53 -39.69 -3.69
CA PRO A 520 -3.34 -40.76 -4.65
C PRO A 520 -2.94 -40.21 -6.02
N LYS A 521 -1.85 -40.74 -6.61
CA LYS A 521 -1.27 -40.33 -7.91
C LYS A 521 -0.66 -38.92 -7.96
N LEU A 522 -0.70 -38.16 -6.86
CA LEU A 522 0.02 -36.89 -6.74
C LEU A 522 1.32 -37.08 -5.96
N ALA A 523 2.26 -36.18 -6.18
CA ALA A 523 3.39 -36.06 -5.27
C ALA A 523 2.90 -35.50 -3.93
N PRO A 524 3.53 -35.87 -2.80
CA PRO A 524 3.18 -35.34 -1.48
C PRO A 524 3.20 -33.82 -1.47
N LEU A 525 2.14 -33.20 -0.95
CA LEU A 525 2.03 -31.74 -0.86
C LEU A 525 2.39 -31.24 0.53
N ASN A 526 3.15 -30.14 0.58
CA ASN A 526 3.39 -29.37 1.79
C ASN A 526 2.10 -28.64 2.22
N HIS A 527 1.50 -29.15 3.30
CA HIS A 527 0.22 -28.69 3.83
C HIS A 527 0.42 -27.84 5.09
N VAL A 528 -0.21 -26.66 5.13
CA VAL A 528 -0.23 -25.76 6.28
C VAL A 528 -1.67 -25.48 6.68
N GLN A 529 -2.00 -25.70 7.96
CA GLN A 529 -3.34 -25.53 8.52
C GLN A 529 -3.38 -24.36 9.51
N LEU A 530 -4.00 -23.26 9.09
CA LEU A 530 -4.17 -22.01 9.84
C LEU A 530 -5.66 -21.69 10.08
N CYS A 531 -6.47 -22.74 10.30
CA CYS A 531 -7.90 -22.61 10.55
C CYS A 531 -8.20 -22.18 12.00
N ARG A 532 -9.34 -21.51 12.24
CA ARG A 532 -9.85 -21.17 13.60
C ARG A 532 -8.93 -20.28 14.42
N LEU A 533 -8.18 -19.40 13.76
CA LEU A 533 -7.26 -18.45 14.39
C LEU A 533 -7.85 -17.04 14.51
N SER A 534 -9.10 -16.85 14.08
CA SER A 534 -9.78 -15.54 14.03
C SER A 534 -9.01 -14.49 13.21
N LEU A 535 -8.29 -14.93 12.18
CA LEU A 535 -7.52 -14.06 11.30
C LEU A 535 -8.44 -13.21 10.44
N THR A 536 -8.15 -11.91 10.33
CA THR A 536 -8.77 -11.02 9.35
C THR A 536 -7.82 -10.64 8.22
N ARG A 537 -6.51 -10.85 8.42
CA ARG A 537 -5.43 -10.77 7.42
C ARG A 537 -4.43 -11.91 7.60
N ILE A 538 -3.74 -12.27 6.52
CA ILE A 538 -2.73 -13.34 6.50
C ILE A 538 -1.34 -12.76 6.79
N GLY A 539 -0.89 -11.77 6.03
CA GLY A 539 0.46 -11.19 6.20
C GLY A 539 1.59 -12.22 6.06
N PHE A 540 2.83 -11.75 6.21
CA PHE A 540 4.04 -12.59 6.27
C PHE A 540 4.16 -13.65 5.16
N ALA A 541 3.67 -13.34 3.95
CA ALA A 541 3.63 -14.27 2.82
C ALA A 541 5.03 -14.74 2.41
N GLU A 542 6.06 -13.93 2.65
CA GLU A 542 7.47 -14.25 2.41
C GLU A 542 7.94 -15.50 3.17
N ARG A 543 7.25 -15.88 4.25
CA ARG A 543 7.56 -17.08 5.05
C ARG A 543 6.82 -18.32 4.57
N LEU A 544 5.82 -18.16 3.71
CA LEU A 544 4.93 -19.22 3.25
C LEU A 544 5.12 -19.56 1.77
N LEU A 545 6.19 -19.06 1.12
CA LEU A 545 6.42 -19.23 -0.33
C LEU A 545 6.51 -20.69 -0.80
N TRP A 546 6.80 -21.61 0.12
CA TRP A 546 6.94 -23.06 -0.11
C TRP A 546 5.65 -23.86 0.05
N VAL A 547 4.56 -23.23 0.50
CA VAL A 547 3.29 -23.88 0.80
C VAL A 547 2.57 -24.28 -0.50
N GLN A 548 2.04 -25.50 -0.52
CA GLN A 548 1.32 -26.07 -1.67
C GLN A 548 -0.15 -26.33 -1.37
N MET A 549 -0.47 -26.65 -0.11
CA MET A 549 -1.83 -26.78 0.36
C MET A 549 -2.00 -25.89 1.59
N LEU A 550 -2.95 -24.97 1.56
CA LEU A 550 -3.17 -23.99 2.62
C LEU A 550 -4.63 -24.03 3.07
N ASP A 551 -4.85 -24.33 4.35
CA ASP A 551 -6.16 -24.25 4.98
C ASP A 551 -6.27 -23.00 5.85
N LEU A 552 -7.11 -22.05 5.43
CA LEU A 552 -7.43 -20.80 6.12
C LEU A 552 -8.92 -20.77 6.55
N SER A 553 -9.57 -21.93 6.60
CA SER A 553 -11.01 -22.00 6.90
C SER A 553 -11.34 -21.57 8.33
N HIS A 554 -12.59 -21.19 8.56
CA HIS A 554 -13.09 -20.76 9.88
C HIS A 554 -12.27 -19.59 10.47
N ASN A 555 -12.02 -18.58 9.67
CA ASN A 555 -11.40 -17.32 10.08
C ASN A 555 -12.38 -16.16 9.78
N ASN A 556 -11.88 -14.92 9.82
CA ASN A 556 -12.65 -13.70 9.55
C ASN A 556 -12.05 -12.93 8.36
N LEU A 557 -11.41 -13.64 7.41
CA LEU A 557 -10.72 -13.02 6.29
C LEU A 557 -11.71 -12.29 5.37
N ARG A 558 -11.36 -11.05 5.02
CA ARG A 558 -12.10 -10.23 4.05
C ARG A 558 -11.28 -9.99 2.79
N SER A 559 -9.95 -9.97 2.95
CA SER A 559 -8.95 -9.86 1.90
C SER A 559 -7.96 -11.02 2.01
N ILE A 560 -7.43 -11.41 0.86
CA ILE A 560 -6.40 -12.43 0.69
C ILE A 560 -5.14 -11.85 0.04
N GLU A 561 -4.97 -10.52 0.10
CA GLU A 561 -3.77 -9.84 -0.38
C GLU A 561 -2.50 -10.42 0.26
N GLY A 562 -1.47 -10.60 -0.57
CA GLY A 562 -0.24 -11.31 -0.23
C GLY A 562 -0.23 -12.77 -0.68
N LEU A 563 -1.40 -13.41 -0.86
CA LEU A 563 -1.45 -14.80 -1.34
C LEU A 563 -0.90 -14.98 -2.74
N GLU A 564 -0.91 -13.92 -3.57
CA GLU A 564 -0.29 -13.93 -4.89
C GLU A 564 1.21 -14.27 -4.85
N ALA A 565 1.90 -14.12 -3.72
CA ALA A 565 3.30 -14.52 -3.58
C ALA A 565 3.50 -16.05 -3.55
N LEU A 566 2.47 -16.83 -3.21
CA LEU A 566 2.56 -18.28 -3.02
C LEU A 566 2.42 -19.00 -4.38
N GLN A 567 3.43 -18.85 -5.22
CA GLN A 567 3.48 -19.39 -6.60
C GLN A 567 3.59 -20.93 -6.66
N GLN A 568 3.56 -21.61 -5.51
CA GLN A 568 3.49 -23.07 -5.39
C GLN A 568 2.12 -23.58 -4.93
N LEU A 569 1.20 -22.68 -4.61
CA LEU A 569 -0.08 -23.04 -4.04
C LEU A 569 -0.95 -23.79 -5.07
N VAL A 570 -1.35 -25.00 -4.72
CA VAL A 570 -2.18 -25.90 -5.54
C VAL A 570 -3.60 -25.99 -4.97
N CYS A 571 -3.70 -26.10 -3.64
CA CYS A 571 -4.96 -26.30 -2.92
C CYS A 571 -5.15 -25.21 -1.87
N LEU A 572 -6.29 -24.52 -1.90
CA LEU A 572 -6.60 -23.43 -0.98
C LEU A 572 -8.01 -23.60 -0.40
N ASN A 573 -8.11 -23.62 0.94
CA ASN A 573 -9.38 -23.56 1.65
C ASN A 573 -9.57 -22.19 2.29
N LEU A 574 -10.60 -21.48 1.86
CA LEU A 574 -11.06 -20.20 2.42
C LEU A 574 -12.49 -20.34 2.98
N GLY A 575 -12.99 -21.55 3.18
CA GLY A 575 -14.35 -21.80 3.66
C GLY A 575 -14.62 -21.17 5.04
N ASN A 576 -15.83 -20.69 5.29
CA ASN A 576 -16.20 -20.02 6.55
C ASN A 576 -15.32 -18.80 6.84
N ASN A 577 -15.36 -17.80 5.96
CA ASN A 577 -14.71 -16.48 6.09
C ASN A 577 -15.71 -15.36 5.73
N GLN A 578 -15.24 -14.12 5.54
CA GLN A 578 -16.06 -12.93 5.27
C GLN A 578 -15.72 -12.30 3.90
N ILE A 579 -15.39 -13.14 2.90
CA ILE A 579 -15.08 -12.67 1.54
C ILE A 579 -16.38 -12.35 0.82
N SER A 580 -16.56 -11.12 0.36
CA SER A 580 -17.85 -10.60 -0.11
C SER A 580 -18.03 -10.51 -1.63
N SER A 581 -16.96 -10.58 -2.41
CA SER A 581 -17.01 -10.45 -3.87
C SER A 581 -15.88 -11.21 -4.58
N PHE A 582 -16.04 -11.48 -5.88
CA PHE A 582 -14.96 -12.06 -6.69
C PHE A 582 -13.79 -11.10 -6.90
N THR A 583 -14.02 -9.79 -6.79
CA THR A 583 -12.93 -8.79 -6.87
C THR A 583 -11.95 -8.88 -5.69
N ALA A 584 -12.39 -9.38 -4.53
CA ALA A 584 -11.51 -9.69 -3.39
C ALA A 584 -10.55 -10.86 -3.72
N LEU A 585 -10.90 -11.71 -4.68
CA LEU A 585 -10.15 -12.92 -5.07
C LEU A 585 -9.14 -12.67 -6.20
N GLU A 586 -9.03 -11.44 -6.69
CA GLU A 586 -8.08 -11.04 -7.73
C GLU A 586 -6.63 -11.54 -7.49
N PRO A 587 -6.06 -11.53 -6.27
CA PRO A 587 -4.73 -12.10 -6.02
C PRO A 587 -4.53 -13.53 -6.53
N LEU A 588 -5.56 -14.38 -6.47
CA LEU A 588 -5.46 -15.78 -6.90
C LEU A 588 -5.30 -15.92 -8.42
N THR A 589 -5.70 -14.90 -9.20
CA THR A 589 -5.49 -14.89 -10.66
C THR A 589 -4.02 -14.84 -11.07
N LYS A 590 -3.12 -14.56 -10.12
CA LYS A 590 -1.66 -14.57 -10.33
C LYS A 590 -1.01 -15.91 -9.99
N ILE A 591 -1.76 -16.87 -9.44
CA ILE A 591 -1.25 -18.17 -9.01
C ILE A 591 -1.59 -19.21 -10.08
N ILE A 592 -0.63 -19.49 -10.96
CA ILE A 592 -0.83 -20.38 -12.11
C ILE A 592 -1.06 -21.84 -11.66
N SER A 593 -0.46 -22.24 -10.54
CA SER A 593 -0.52 -23.61 -10.01
C SER A 593 -1.83 -23.96 -9.30
N LEU A 594 -2.73 -23.00 -9.05
CA LEU A 594 -3.93 -23.24 -8.24
C LEU A 594 -4.94 -24.11 -8.99
N LYS A 595 -5.31 -25.25 -8.40
CA LYS A 595 -6.26 -26.23 -8.98
C LYS A 595 -7.49 -26.47 -8.10
N VAL A 596 -7.36 -26.35 -6.79
CA VAL A 596 -8.45 -26.63 -5.84
C VAL A 596 -8.71 -25.42 -4.97
N LEU A 597 -9.96 -24.95 -4.99
CA LEU A 597 -10.38 -23.76 -4.26
C LEU A 597 -11.70 -24.01 -3.54
N ASP A 598 -11.70 -23.89 -2.21
CA ASP A 598 -12.91 -23.91 -1.39
C ASP A 598 -13.22 -22.50 -0.90
N LEU A 599 -14.36 -21.95 -1.29
CA LEU A 599 -14.89 -20.65 -0.90
C LEU A 599 -16.21 -20.79 -0.14
N SER A 600 -16.55 -21.98 0.35
CA SER A 600 -17.84 -22.25 1.00
C SER A 600 -18.12 -21.31 2.17
N CYS A 601 -19.39 -21.05 2.46
CA CYS A 601 -19.83 -20.27 3.62
C CYS A 601 -19.10 -18.91 3.76
N ASN A 602 -18.99 -18.17 2.65
CA ASN A 602 -18.52 -16.78 2.62
C ASN A 602 -19.70 -15.84 2.30
N GLU A 603 -19.41 -14.58 1.99
CA GLU A 603 -20.38 -13.54 1.67
C GLU A 603 -20.41 -13.21 0.17
N ILE A 604 -19.87 -14.07 -0.70
CA ILE A 604 -19.68 -13.77 -2.12
C ILE A 604 -21.04 -13.53 -2.79
N GLY A 605 -21.16 -12.39 -3.47
CA GLY A 605 -22.37 -11.96 -4.17
C GLY A 605 -23.29 -11.05 -3.36
N THR A 606 -22.93 -10.73 -2.11
CA THR A 606 -23.61 -9.68 -1.32
C THR A 606 -23.35 -8.29 -1.92
N HIS A 607 -22.13 -8.06 -2.40
CA HIS A 607 -21.74 -6.85 -3.11
C HIS A 607 -20.85 -7.20 -4.31
N PRO A 608 -21.00 -6.52 -5.47
CA PRO A 608 -20.20 -6.82 -6.67
C PRO A 608 -18.76 -6.29 -6.59
N ILE A 609 -18.45 -5.46 -5.60
CA ILE A 609 -17.13 -4.82 -5.43
C ILE A 609 -16.67 -5.03 -4.00
N ASP A 610 -15.40 -5.38 -3.85
CA ASP A 610 -14.70 -5.43 -2.58
C ASP A 610 -14.52 -4.01 -2.04
N THR A 611 -15.34 -3.66 -1.04
CA THR A 611 -15.23 -2.40 -0.30
C THR A 611 -14.34 -2.51 0.93
N THR A 612 -13.64 -3.63 1.12
CA THR A 612 -12.87 -3.91 2.34
C THR A 612 -11.39 -3.56 2.22
N ARG A 613 -10.91 -3.23 1.01
CA ARG A 613 -9.54 -2.71 0.79
C ARG A 613 -9.42 -1.28 1.33
N TYR A 614 -8.44 -1.05 2.21
CA TYR A 614 -8.26 0.22 2.92
C TYR A 614 -7.83 1.41 2.05
N ILE A 615 -7.25 1.19 0.87
CA ILE A 615 -6.52 2.24 0.13
C ILE A 615 -7.01 2.41 -1.32
N CYS A 616 -7.33 1.33 -2.03
CA CYS A 616 -7.82 1.40 -3.41
C CYS A 616 -8.88 0.31 -3.67
N PRO A 617 -9.95 0.61 -4.44
CA PRO A 617 -10.78 -0.44 -5.02
C PRO A 617 -9.94 -1.33 -5.93
N SER A 618 -10.34 -2.61 -6.07
CA SER A 618 -9.66 -3.54 -6.98
C SER A 618 -9.53 -2.95 -8.39
N PRO A 619 -8.39 -3.11 -9.10
CA PRO A 619 -8.27 -2.78 -10.52
C PRO A 619 -9.37 -3.35 -11.40
N PHE A 620 -10.01 -4.48 -11.01
CA PHE A 620 -11.20 -4.99 -11.69
C PHE A 620 -12.32 -3.95 -11.78
N SER A 621 -12.42 -3.04 -10.81
CA SER A 621 -13.41 -1.94 -10.79
C SER A 621 -13.16 -0.87 -11.87
N HIS A 622 -11.96 -0.86 -12.48
CA HIS A 622 -11.56 0.14 -13.48
C HIS A 622 -11.17 -0.48 -14.83
N ARG A 623 -10.94 -1.80 -14.89
CA ARG A 623 -10.66 -2.54 -16.13
C ARG A 623 -11.95 -2.88 -16.87
N VAL A 624 -12.55 -1.87 -17.52
CA VAL A 624 -13.61 -2.08 -18.51
C VAL A 624 -12.97 -2.29 -19.88
N GLU A 625 -12.32 -3.43 -20.07
CA GLU A 625 -11.97 -3.90 -21.41
C GLU A 625 -13.05 -4.86 -21.89
N ALA A 626 -13.54 -4.67 -23.12
CA ALA A 626 -14.33 -5.68 -23.80
C ALA A 626 -13.46 -6.94 -23.93
N CYS A 627 -13.78 -7.97 -23.14
CA CYS A 627 -13.06 -9.23 -23.13
C CYS A 627 -13.88 -10.29 -23.87
N GLU A 628 -13.22 -11.17 -24.63
CA GLU A 628 -13.85 -12.28 -25.34
C GLU A 628 -14.74 -13.14 -24.42
N ALA A 629 -14.36 -13.28 -23.14
CA ALA A 629 -15.17 -13.96 -22.12
C ALA A 629 -16.56 -13.32 -21.91
N PHE A 630 -16.70 -12.00 -22.03
CA PHE A 630 -18.00 -11.34 -21.98
C PHE A 630 -18.86 -11.67 -23.19
N GLU A 631 -18.25 -11.78 -24.38
CA GLU A 631 -18.98 -12.18 -25.59
C GLU A 631 -19.42 -13.64 -25.54
N GLU A 632 -18.54 -14.53 -25.06
CA GLU A 632 -18.87 -15.94 -24.85
C GLU A 632 -20.03 -16.11 -23.85
N CYS A 633 -19.98 -15.38 -22.74
CA CYS A 633 -21.06 -15.38 -21.74
C CYS A 633 -22.39 -14.89 -22.33
N ARG A 634 -22.37 -13.80 -23.12
CA ARG A 634 -23.58 -13.31 -23.82
C ARG A 634 -24.16 -14.35 -24.78
N LYS A 635 -23.32 -15.08 -25.53
CA LYS A 635 -23.77 -16.15 -26.44
C LYS A 635 -24.47 -17.30 -25.70
N LYS A 636 -24.15 -17.52 -24.43
CA LYS A 636 -24.80 -18.51 -23.56
C LYS A 636 -25.96 -17.93 -22.72
N ASN A 637 -26.47 -16.74 -23.07
CA ASN A 637 -27.54 -16.02 -22.36
C ASN A 637 -27.20 -15.68 -20.89
N ILE A 638 -25.93 -15.49 -20.56
CA ILE A 638 -25.49 -15.10 -19.23
C ILE A 638 -25.48 -13.57 -19.11
N ASN A 639 -26.06 -13.04 -18.03
CA ASN A 639 -26.09 -11.61 -17.76
C ASN A 639 -24.70 -11.09 -17.33
N VAL A 640 -23.98 -10.46 -18.26
CA VAL A 640 -22.64 -9.92 -18.01
C VAL A 640 -22.65 -8.80 -16.98
N GLU A 641 -23.69 -7.96 -16.93
CA GLU A 641 -23.76 -6.85 -15.97
C GLU A 641 -23.90 -7.35 -14.53
N GLU A 642 -24.48 -8.53 -14.35
CA GLU A 642 -24.66 -9.15 -13.05
C GLU A 642 -23.43 -9.94 -12.57
N PHE A 643 -22.68 -10.54 -13.50
CA PHE A 643 -21.56 -11.44 -13.20
C PHE A 643 -20.20 -10.94 -13.70
N TRP A 644 -20.06 -9.65 -14.00
CA TRP A 644 -18.82 -9.10 -14.58
C TRP A 644 -17.58 -9.44 -13.73
N ASP A 645 -17.70 -9.38 -12.41
CA ASP A 645 -16.64 -9.69 -11.45
C ASP A 645 -16.27 -11.19 -11.46
N ALA A 646 -17.28 -12.07 -11.47
CA ALA A 646 -17.10 -13.51 -11.61
C ALA A 646 -16.44 -13.88 -12.94
N ILE A 647 -16.87 -13.25 -14.05
CA ILE A 647 -16.28 -13.49 -15.38
C ILE A 647 -14.81 -13.06 -15.40
N LEU A 648 -14.48 -11.89 -14.84
CA LEU A 648 -13.11 -11.41 -14.76
C LEU A 648 -12.23 -12.31 -13.87
N PHE A 649 -12.78 -12.91 -12.83
CA PHE A 649 -12.06 -13.87 -12.00
C PHE A 649 -11.85 -15.20 -12.72
N PHE A 650 -12.93 -15.85 -13.16
CA PHE A 650 -12.88 -17.21 -13.70
C PHE A 650 -12.15 -17.33 -15.04
N LYS A 651 -12.09 -16.26 -15.85
CA LYS A 651 -11.30 -16.30 -17.09
C LYS A 651 -9.78 -16.44 -16.88
N HIS A 652 -9.28 -16.18 -15.67
CA HIS A 652 -7.84 -16.18 -15.35
C HIS A 652 -7.40 -17.34 -14.47
N VAL A 653 -8.34 -18.13 -13.95
CA VAL A 653 -8.01 -19.31 -13.13
C VAL A 653 -8.33 -20.58 -13.91
N ASN A 654 -7.65 -21.67 -13.57
CA ASN A 654 -7.84 -22.96 -14.25
C ASN A 654 -8.05 -24.06 -13.18
N LEU A 655 -9.24 -24.07 -12.60
CA LEU A 655 -9.58 -24.89 -11.44
C LEU A 655 -10.13 -26.27 -11.83
N VAL A 656 -9.71 -27.29 -11.09
CA VAL A 656 -10.21 -28.66 -11.18
C VAL A 656 -11.32 -28.94 -10.17
N GLN A 657 -11.26 -28.30 -9.00
CA GLN A 657 -12.28 -28.39 -7.96
C GLN A 657 -12.60 -27.00 -7.39
N LEU A 658 -13.89 -26.69 -7.30
CA LEU A 658 -14.41 -25.46 -6.73
C LEU A 658 -15.58 -25.76 -5.78
N CYS A 659 -15.59 -25.11 -4.61
CA CYS A 659 -16.75 -25.09 -3.72
C CYS A 659 -17.19 -23.64 -3.48
N LEU A 660 -18.46 -23.33 -3.77
CA LEU A 660 -19.10 -22.04 -3.56
C LEU A 660 -20.31 -22.16 -2.62
N GLU A 661 -20.66 -23.35 -2.15
CA GLU A 661 -21.82 -23.61 -1.28
C GLU A 661 -21.91 -22.63 -0.10
N GLY A 662 -23.11 -22.14 0.21
CA GLY A 662 -23.33 -21.23 1.34
C GLY A 662 -23.03 -19.75 1.05
N ASN A 663 -22.65 -19.38 -0.19
CA ASN A 663 -22.53 -17.97 -0.61
C ASN A 663 -23.84 -17.42 -1.21
N ALA A 664 -24.06 -16.11 -1.08
CA ALA A 664 -25.23 -15.43 -1.64
C ALA A 664 -25.35 -15.60 -3.18
N VAL A 665 -24.21 -15.63 -3.87
CA VAL A 665 -24.13 -15.80 -5.33
C VAL A 665 -24.72 -17.14 -5.80
N THR A 666 -24.71 -18.19 -4.97
CA THR A 666 -25.16 -19.53 -5.37
C THR A 666 -26.66 -19.62 -5.67
N ASN A 667 -27.45 -18.67 -5.17
CA ASN A 667 -28.88 -18.57 -5.47
C ASN A 667 -29.18 -17.98 -6.86
N LYS A 668 -28.18 -17.46 -7.55
CA LYS A 668 -28.37 -16.80 -8.85
C LYS A 668 -28.39 -17.83 -9.98
N GLU A 669 -29.43 -17.73 -10.82
CA GLU A 669 -29.52 -18.52 -12.04
C GLU A 669 -28.31 -18.24 -12.96
N ASN A 670 -27.88 -19.26 -13.72
CA ASN A 670 -26.74 -19.20 -14.65
C ASN A 670 -25.32 -19.12 -14.05
N LEU A 671 -25.12 -18.96 -12.73
CA LEU A 671 -23.77 -18.99 -12.14
C LEU A 671 -23.05 -20.31 -12.45
N ARG A 672 -23.73 -21.44 -12.28
CA ARG A 672 -23.16 -22.77 -12.59
C ARG A 672 -22.73 -22.84 -14.06
N THR A 673 -23.58 -22.38 -14.98
CA THR A 673 -23.27 -22.35 -16.41
C THR A 673 -22.07 -21.47 -16.72
N LEU A 674 -21.96 -20.31 -16.06
CA LEU A 674 -20.82 -19.39 -16.18
C LEU A 674 -19.51 -20.05 -15.74
N VAL A 675 -19.50 -20.64 -14.54
CA VAL A 675 -18.31 -21.26 -13.95
C VAL A 675 -17.80 -22.40 -14.83
N VAL A 676 -18.69 -23.29 -15.27
CA VAL A 676 -18.33 -24.44 -16.12
C VAL A 676 -17.90 -24.00 -17.53
N THR A 677 -18.44 -22.88 -18.02
CA THR A 677 -18.05 -22.32 -19.31
C THR A 677 -16.62 -21.80 -19.28
N LEU A 678 -16.28 -21.02 -18.25
CA LEU A 678 -14.99 -20.34 -18.17
C LEU A 678 -13.88 -21.24 -17.60
N ASN A 679 -14.23 -22.31 -16.87
CA ASN A 679 -13.30 -23.32 -16.35
C ASN A 679 -13.60 -24.71 -16.93
N PRO A 680 -13.21 -25.00 -18.18
CA PRO A 680 -13.48 -26.29 -18.80
C PRO A 680 -12.77 -27.47 -18.11
N SER A 681 -11.68 -27.23 -17.39
CA SER A 681 -10.94 -28.21 -16.60
C SER A 681 -11.64 -28.64 -15.30
N LEU A 682 -12.71 -27.95 -14.91
CA LEU A 682 -13.41 -28.19 -13.66
C LEU A 682 -14.11 -29.55 -13.67
N LYS A 683 -13.68 -30.45 -12.79
CA LYS A 683 -14.27 -31.79 -12.60
C LYS A 683 -15.33 -31.78 -11.49
N TRP A 684 -15.07 -31.01 -10.43
CA TRP A 684 -15.89 -31.00 -9.22
C TRP A 684 -16.37 -29.59 -8.90
N LEU A 685 -17.69 -29.42 -8.75
CA LEU A 685 -18.32 -28.18 -8.31
C LEU A 685 -19.30 -28.49 -7.17
N ASP A 686 -19.07 -27.89 -6.00
CA ASP A 686 -19.87 -28.11 -4.78
C ASP A 686 -20.00 -29.59 -4.42
N GLY A 687 -18.86 -30.31 -4.49
CA GLY A 687 -18.78 -31.75 -4.23
C GLY A 687 -19.43 -32.65 -5.28
N LYS A 688 -20.01 -32.09 -6.34
CA LYS A 688 -20.67 -32.84 -7.42
C LYS A 688 -19.79 -32.89 -8.66
N PHE A 689 -19.77 -34.05 -9.31
CA PHE A 689 -19.12 -34.21 -10.61
C PHE A 689 -19.87 -33.39 -11.67
N VAL A 690 -19.12 -32.69 -12.53
CA VAL A 690 -19.68 -31.72 -13.49
C VAL A 690 -19.84 -32.29 -14.90
N HIS A 691 -19.02 -33.27 -15.29
CA HIS A 691 -18.93 -33.80 -16.65
C HIS A 691 -19.55 -35.18 -16.84
#